data_AF-A0A9B0WRB8-F1
#
_entry.id   AF-A0A9B0WRB8-F1
#
_cell.length_a   1.000
_cell.length_b   1.000
_cell.length_c   1.000
_cell.angle_alpha   90.00
_cell.angle_beta   90.00
_cell.angle_gamma   90.00
#
_symmetry.space_group_name_H-M   'P 1'
#
loop_
_entity.id
_entity.type
_entity.pdbx_description
1 polymer ?
#
loop_
_entity_poly.entity_id
_entity_poly.type
_entity_poly.pdbx_seq_one_letter_code
_entity_poly.pdbx_strand_id
1 'polypeptide(L)'
;MQVETFTLGVLGPWDCDPIFAQALPSVAAQLAVDWANQDPSMLLGSQLDSVALPTGCATPQALATFLAHKDSIAAFVGPVNPGYCPAASLLAQDWGKTLFSWVCEVPEGGPELVPTLPSAAHVLLSILRHFGWARVAIVSSHQDIWLATARQVATIFRMHGLPVGLVTSLGPGEQGASEVLEQLCSVDDLKIVVLCMHSALLDGPEQSALLSRVWTEGLADGRLVFMPYDTLLFALPYRNHSYPALRDRGSLQQVYDTVLTVSLESGPTDQTFTTATADAHKQVKVFGSLCHGIGVPSPLQVSPLFGTIYDAVVLLAHALNRSENHGAGLYGTHLGNYTGSLDVDGFSQRIRTDEKGRRLAQYVILDTDGWGSQLVPTHILDTGTWQVQPLGRAIHFPGGAPPARDSSCWFDPNTLCMRGSQSLSSLLGLAVACVLVLAGGILTCLIRLGVQQLRLVRGPHRVLLSVQELTFIHRPPISRRLHVDNTSESRSVADDGSLRSVAQGSARSLPAPQEPTNVALYQGDWVWLKKFEAGTVLELRPSSLSLLRKMRELQHENVTTCLGFFMAPGLSALVMEHCSRGSLEDLLRNEALQLDWTFKASLLLDLIRGVRYLHHRHFSHGRLKSRNCVVDGRFVLKVTDHGYAELLDAQRAPCPQPTPEELLWTAPELLRVPGGARQGTLKGDTFSIGIILQEVLTRGAPYCSSGLSAEEIIRKVLSPPPLCRPLVSPDHGPLECIQLMEQCWEEAPESRPSLDQIYSQFKSINQGKKTSVADSMLRMLEKYSQNLEDLVQERTEELELERQKTERLLSQMLPLSVAEALKMGVTVEPEYFDQVTIYFSDIVGFTTISALSEPMEVVGLLNDLYTLFDAVLGSHDVYKVETIGDAYMVASGIPRRNGSRHAAEIANMALDILSSVGDFRMRHAPDVPIHIRVGLHSGPCVAGVVGLTMPRYCLFGDTVNTASRMESTGLPYRIHISRNTVQTLLGLDEGYKIDIRGQTELKGKGIEETYWLVGKAGFPRSLPTPLDIKPGDPWQHLINQEIKVAFAKARQGMAGPGAQGRLQLGPEERNQADRPPVTHYKGEDDIDTVTASVTSCRVEPSQWKWSEQEDEARVQGEGYSPFTSSLIQLQSCPASAKVLGQLFLLGDCSRKERAIPIYPGRSPQQIRCKEGKSHPLLRTPRGRELHVQRPGGPARSDSASFPTLSPARSFRPSALSQPGFQRKKDVSLPRASSG
;
A
#
# COMPACT_ATOMS: atom_id res chain seq x y z
N MET A 1 -27.56 -20.78 -43.06
CA MET A 1 -27.33 -19.78 -42.00
C MET A 1 -26.09 -20.22 -41.24
N GLN A 2 -25.19 -19.30 -40.90
CA GLN A 2 -24.20 -19.57 -39.86
C GLN A 2 -24.93 -19.43 -38.52
N VAL A 3 -24.68 -20.35 -37.59
CA VAL A 3 -25.12 -20.20 -36.20
C VAL A 3 -24.07 -19.32 -35.54
N GLU A 4 -24.49 -18.20 -34.96
CA GLU A 4 -23.59 -17.36 -34.16
C GLU A 4 -23.32 -18.07 -32.82
N THR A 5 -22.15 -17.81 -32.22
CA THR A 5 -21.72 -18.47 -30.98
C THR A 5 -21.51 -17.42 -29.90
N PHE A 6 -22.20 -17.57 -28.77
CA PHE A 6 -22.07 -16.68 -27.62
C PHE A 6 -21.13 -17.30 -26.58
N THR A 7 -19.85 -16.89 -26.61
CA THR A 7 -18.82 -17.40 -25.69
C THR A 7 -18.79 -16.60 -24.39
N LEU A 8 -19.01 -17.26 -23.26
CA LEU A 8 -18.89 -16.68 -21.91
C LEU A 8 -17.57 -17.07 -21.22
N GLY A 9 -17.02 -16.17 -20.41
CA GLY A 9 -15.71 -16.33 -19.77
C GLY A 9 -15.80 -16.43 -18.24
N VAL A 10 -15.30 -17.53 -17.66
CA VAL A 10 -15.38 -17.81 -16.21
C VAL A 10 -14.05 -17.49 -15.52
N LEU A 11 -14.00 -16.35 -14.82
CA LEU A 11 -12.80 -15.71 -14.27
C LEU A 11 -12.50 -16.14 -12.82
N GLY A 12 -11.32 -16.72 -12.58
CA GLY A 12 -10.86 -17.03 -11.22
C GLY A 12 -9.44 -17.61 -11.17
N PRO A 13 -8.89 -17.87 -9.97
CA PRO A 13 -7.49 -18.22 -9.74
C PRO A 13 -7.15 -19.70 -10.05
N TRP A 14 -7.71 -20.24 -11.13
CA TRP A 14 -7.84 -21.69 -11.38
C TRP A 14 -6.51 -22.46 -11.48
N ASP A 15 -5.42 -21.80 -11.86
CA ASP A 15 -4.09 -22.42 -12.03
C ASP A 15 -3.19 -22.28 -10.79
N CYS A 16 -3.51 -21.35 -9.88
CA CYS A 16 -2.63 -20.95 -8.76
C CYS A 16 -3.23 -21.18 -7.38
N ASP A 17 -4.55 -21.33 -7.27
CA ASP A 17 -5.22 -21.70 -6.02
C ASP A 17 -5.77 -23.14 -6.12
N PRO A 18 -5.22 -24.10 -5.37
CA PRO A 18 -5.58 -25.52 -5.49
C PRO A 18 -6.96 -25.86 -4.92
N ILE A 19 -7.59 -24.98 -4.12
CA ILE A 19 -8.92 -25.22 -3.53
C ILE A 19 -10.00 -24.64 -4.45
N PHE A 20 -9.75 -23.50 -5.08
CA PHE A 20 -10.59 -23.01 -6.18
C PHE A 20 -10.46 -23.87 -7.45
N ALA A 21 -9.29 -24.45 -7.75
CA ALA A 21 -9.12 -25.40 -8.85
C ALA A 21 -10.00 -26.66 -8.73
N GLN A 22 -10.23 -27.15 -7.50
CA GLN A 22 -11.11 -28.29 -7.21
C GLN A 22 -12.60 -28.03 -7.56
N ALA A 23 -12.99 -26.80 -7.88
CA ALA A 23 -14.33 -26.48 -8.37
C ALA A 23 -14.57 -26.91 -9.83
N LEU A 24 -13.53 -27.37 -10.55
CA LEU A 24 -13.58 -27.80 -11.95
C LEU A 24 -14.35 -26.80 -12.85
N PRO A 25 -13.94 -25.51 -12.88
CA PRO A 25 -14.72 -24.40 -13.43
C PRO A 25 -15.14 -24.58 -14.89
N SER A 26 -14.28 -25.19 -15.72
CA SER A 26 -14.60 -25.53 -17.10
C SER A 26 -15.69 -26.59 -17.22
N VAL A 27 -15.69 -27.60 -16.36
CA VAL A 27 -16.73 -28.65 -16.33
C VAL A 27 -18.06 -28.09 -15.79
N ALA A 28 -18.01 -27.25 -14.77
CA ALA A 28 -19.20 -26.58 -14.22
C ALA A 28 -19.87 -25.67 -15.26
N ALA A 29 -19.08 -24.86 -15.97
CA ALA A 29 -19.57 -23.97 -17.01
C ALA A 29 -20.09 -24.72 -18.23
N GLN A 30 -19.34 -25.72 -18.72
CA GLN A 30 -19.77 -26.51 -19.87
C GLN A 30 -21.05 -27.29 -19.59
N LEU A 31 -21.21 -27.86 -18.38
CA LEU A 31 -22.44 -28.57 -18.01
C LEU A 31 -23.68 -27.64 -18.00
N ALA A 32 -23.52 -26.39 -17.59
CA ALA A 32 -24.58 -25.38 -17.62
C ALA A 32 -24.90 -24.92 -19.05
N VAL A 33 -23.87 -24.75 -19.89
CA VAL A 33 -24.01 -24.43 -21.32
C VAL A 33 -24.65 -25.56 -22.11
N ASP A 34 -24.22 -26.81 -21.89
CA ASP A 34 -24.76 -28.00 -22.52
C ASP A 34 -26.24 -28.19 -22.16
N TRP A 35 -26.61 -27.92 -20.89
CA TRP A 35 -28.01 -27.89 -20.46
C TRP A 35 -28.81 -26.79 -21.18
N ALA A 36 -28.30 -25.55 -21.19
CA ALA A 36 -28.99 -24.42 -21.82
C ALA A 36 -29.16 -24.58 -23.35
N ASN A 37 -28.18 -25.21 -24.02
CA ASN A 37 -28.26 -25.56 -25.45
C ASN A 37 -29.20 -26.75 -25.74
N GLN A 38 -29.60 -27.55 -24.74
CA GLN A 38 -30.48 -28.71 -24.89
C GLN A 38 -31.93 -28.46 -24.46
N ASP A 39 -32.20 -27.44 -23.63
CA ASP A 39 -33.54 -27.12 -23.15
C ASP A 39 -34.38 -26.42 -24.27
N PRO A 40 -35.48 -27.01 -24.76
CA PRO A 40 -36.29 -26.42 -25.82
C PRO A 40 -37.14 -25.22 -25.37
N SER A 41 -37.06 -24.79 -24.10
CA SER A 41 -37.56 -23.49 -23.63
C SER A 41 -36.49 -22.39 -23.71
N MET A 42 -35.22 -22.77 -23.88
CA MET A 42 -34.08 -21.87 -24.13
C MET A 42 -33.81 -21.77 -25.63
N LEU A 43 -34.81 -21.29 -26.39
CA LEU A 43 -34.74 -21.09 -27.84
C LEU A 43 -33.86 -19.89 -28.23
N LEU A 44 -32.56 -20.04 -27.97
CA LEU A 44 -31.52 -19.11 -28.39
C LEU A 44 -31.27 -19.27 -29.90
N GLY A 45 -31.20 -18.17 -30.64
CA GLY A 45 -30.82 -18.17 -32.06
C GLY A 45 -29.35 -18.52 -32.33
N SER A 46 -28.57 -18.67 -31.25
CA SER A 46 -27.13 -18.93 -31.21
C SER A 46 -26.79 -20.10 -30.29
N GLN A 47 -25.67 -20.75 -30.55
CA GLN A 47 -25.10 -21.73 -29.63
C GLN A 47 -24.34 -21.02 -28.50
N LEU A 48 -24.64 -21.35 -27.24
CA LEU A 48 -23.81 -20.95 -26.10
C LEU A 48 -22.51 -21.77 -26.07
N ASP A 49 -21.42 -21.12 -25.64
CA ASP A 49 -20.10 -21.73 -25.44
C ASP A 49 -19.44 -21.15 -24.17
N SER A 50 -18.51 -21.87 -23.53
CA SER A 50 -17.87 -21.43 -22.29
C SER A 50 -16.38 -21.71 -22.21
N VAL A 51 -15.63 -20.72 -21.70
CA VAL A 51 -14.18 -20.82 -21.49
C VAL A 51 -13.86 -20.49 -20.03
N ALA A 52 -13.16 -21.39 -19.35
CA ALA A 52 -12.57 -21.09 -18.04
C ALA A 52 -11.29 -20.27 -18.24
N LEU A 53 -11.21 -19.11 -17.58
CA LEU A 53 -10.15 -18.13 -17.73
C LEU A 53 -9.29 -18.09 -16.46
N PRO A 54 -8.12 -18.74 -16.43
CA PRO A 54 -7.23 -18.72 -15.28
C PRO A 54 -6.60 -17.33 -15.13
N THR A 55 -7.01 -16.65 -14.07
CA THR A 55 -6.47 -15.35 -13.65
C THR A 55 -5.35 -15.55 -12.62
N GLY A 56 -4.35 -14.65 -12.58
CA GLY A 56 -3.29 -14.73 -11.57
C GLY A 56 -3.81 -14.51 -10.14
N CYS A 57 -3.17 -15.12 -9.14
CA CYS A 57 -3.58 -14.98 -7.74
C CYS A 57 -3.32 -13.58 -7.15
N ALA A 58 -2.41 -12.80 -7.76
CA ALA A 58 -2.20 -11.40 -7.43
C ALA A 58 -3.19 -10.50 -8.18
N THR A 59 -3.75 -9.50 -7.51
CA THR A 59 -4.81 -8.62 -8.02
C THR A 59 -4.46 -7.91 -9.34
N PRO A 60 -3.24 -7.38 -9.53
CA PRO A 60 -2.86 -6.76 -10.81
C PRO A 60 -2.77 -7.76 -11.96
N GLN A 61 -2.31 -8.99 -11.69
CA GLN A 61 -2.23 -10.06 -12.70
C GLN A 61 -3.62 -10.50 -13.13
N ALA A 62 -4.55 -10.63 -12.17
CA ALA A 62 -5.93 -11.00 -12.48
C ALA A 62 -6.63 -9.94 -13.35
N LEU A 63 -6.43 -8.66 -13.05
CA LEU A 63 -6.91 -7.56 -13.88
C LEU A 63 -6.27 -7.56 -15.27
N ALA A 64 -4.98 -7.88 -15.39
CA ALA A 64 -4.31 -8.01 -16.70
C ALA A 64 -4.90 -9.17 -17.54
N THR A 65 -5.17 -10.33 -16.94
CA THR A 65 -5.88 -11.43 -17.61
C THR A 65 -7.28 -11.01 -18.08
N PHE A 66 -8.02 -10.26 -17.26
CA PHE A 66 -9.35 -9.74 -17.62
C PHE A 66 -9.28 -8.78 -18.82
N LEU A 67 -8.33 -7.83 -18.81
CA LEU A 67 -8.06 -6.91 -19.92
C LEU A 67 -7.70 -7.65 -21.23
N ALA A 68 -6.92 -8.73 -21.15
CA ALA A 68 -6.49 -9.51 -22.32
C ALA A 68 -7.65 -10.21 -23.04
N HIS A 69 -8.75 -10.53 -22.33
CA HIS A 69 -9.91 -11.22 -22.89
C HIS A 69 -11.06 -10.28 -23.29
N LYS A 70 -10.82 -8.96 -23.33
CA LYS A 70 -11.85 -7.95 -23.63
C LYS A 70 -12.56 -8.15 -24.97
N ASP A 71 -11.88 -8.70 -25.98
CA ASP A 71 -12.41 -8.84 -27.34
C ASP A 71 -12.96 -10.25 -27.63
N SER A 72 -12.49 -11.28 -26.92
CA SER A 72 -12.79 -12.69 -27.19
C SER A 72 -13.99 -13.27 -26.43
N ILE A 73 -14.53 -12.53 -25.45
CA ILE A 73 -15.61 -12.99 -24.55
C ILE A 73 -16.80 -12.03 -24.64
N ALA A 74 -18.01 -12.56 -24.75
CA ALA A 74 -19.23 -11.76 -24.87
C ALA A 74 -19.76 -11.27 -23.51
N ALA A 75 -19.75 -12.13 -22.49
CA ALA A 75 -20.10 -11.80 -21.10
C ALA A 75 -19.25 -12.61 -20.11
N PHE A 76 -19.06 -12.05 -18.91
CA PHE A 76 -18.13 -12.60 -17.91
C PHE A 76 -18.86 -13.13 -16.68
N VAL A 77 -18.33 -14.21 -16.11
CA VAL A 77 -18.78 -14.85 -14.87
C VAL A 77 -17.62 -14.84 -13.87
N GLY A 78 -17.88 -14.42 -12.63
CA GLY A 78 -16.84 -13.95 -11.70
C GLY A 78 -16.64 -12.42 -11.80
N PRO A 79 -15.48 -11.85 -11.42
CA PRO A 79 -14.30 -12.54 -10.89
C PRO A 79 -14.47 -13.04 -9.46
N VAL A 80 -13.56 -13.95 -9.06
CA VAL A 80 -13.43 -14.45 -7.68
C VAL A 80 -12.68 -13.50 -6.75
N ASN A 81 -11.74 -12.69 -7.26
CA ASN A 81 -10.97 -11.75 -6.44
C ASN A 81 -11.68 -10.39 -6.35
N PRO A 82 -12.14 -9.94 -5.16
CA PRO A 82 -12.83 -8.66 -5.02
C PRO A 82 -11.94 -7.44 -5.25
N GLY A 83 -10.61 -7.58 -5.13
CA GLY A 83 -9.65 -6.47 -5.20
C GLY A 83 -9.65 -5.70 -6.52
N TYR A 84 -10.20 -6.27 -7.60
CA TYR A 84 -10.39 -5.57 -8.88
C TYR A 84 -11.85 -5.49 -9.35
N CYS A 85 -12.83 -5.90 -8.54
CA CYS A 85 -14.26 -5.79 -8.89
C CYS A 85 -14.71 -4.38 -9.29
N PRO A 86 -14.31 -3.28 -8.61
CA PRO A 86 -14.70 -1.93 -9.02
C PRO A 86 -14.14 -1.55 -10.40
N ALA A 87 -12.89 -1.94 -10.70
CA ALA A 87 -12.28 -1.71 -11.99
C ALA A 87 -12.93 -2.57 -13.10
N ALA A 88 -13.18 -3.85 -12.81
CA ALA A 88 -13.85 -4.77 -13.73
C ALA A 88 -15.28 -4.30 -14.08
N SER A 89 -16.02 -3.77 -13.10
CA SER A 89 -17.36 -3.22 -13.32
C SER A 89 -17.35 -2.00 -14.25
N LEU A 90 -16.42 -1.05 -14.05
CA LEU A 90 -16.30 0.15 -14.88
C LEU A 90 -15.78 -0.18 -16.30
N LEU A 91 -14.85 -1.12 -16.43
CA LEU A 91 -14.35 -1.60 -17.71
C LEU A 91 -15.42 -2.40 -18.48
N ALA A 92 -16.18 -3.27 -17.81
CA ALA A 92 -17.31 -3.95 -18.42
C ALA A 92 -18.37 -2.97 -18.93
N GLN A 93 -18.62 -1.88 -18.19
CA GLN A 93 -19.52 -0.81 -18.61
C GLN A 93 -19.00 -0.06 -19.86
N ASP A 94 -17.72 0.31 -19.92
CA ASP A 94 -17.08 0.91 -21.10
C ASP A 94 -17.15 -0.01 -22.34
N TRP A 95 -16.94 -1.32 -22.15
CA TRP A 95 -16.97 -2.31 -23.23
C TRP A 95 -18.39 -2.74 -23.66
N GLY A 96 -19.43 -2.28 -22.97
CA GLY A 96 -20.80 -2.74 -23.20
C GLY A 96 -20.97 -4.23 -22.91
N LYS A 97 -20.44 -4.72 -21.78
CA LYS A 97 -20.47 -6.13 -21.37
C LYS A 97 -21.00 -6.27 -19.95
N THR A 98 -21.59 -7.43 -19.66
CA THR A 98 -22.19 -7.71 -18.35
C THR A 98 -21.33 -8.69 -17.56
N LEU A 99 -21.18 -8.42 -16.27
CA LEU A 99 -20.34 -9.14 -15.32
C LEU A 99 -21.23 -9.81 -14.25
N PHE A 100 -21.26 -11.14 -14.23
CA PHE A 100 -22.10 -11.94 -13.33
C PHE A 100 -21.23 -12.52 -12.18
N SER A 101 -21.22 -11.89 -11.01
CA SER A 101 -20.33 -12.27 -9.90
C SER A 101 -21.08 -12.67 -8.62
N TRP A 102 -20.52 -13.63 -7.89
CA TRP A 102 -20.95 -13.98 -6.53
C TRP A 102 -20.08 -13.34 -5.43
N VAL A 103 -19.03 -12.58 -5.80
CA VAL A 103 -18.09 -11.94 -4.85
C VAL A 103 -18.09 -10.42 -4.97
N CYS A 104 -18.23 -9.88 -6.19
CA CYS A 104 -18.34 -8.44 -6.39
C CYS A 104 -19.65 -7.91 -5.80
N GLU A 105 -19.55 -6.82 -5.04
CA GLU A 105 -20.72 -6.10 -4.54
C GLU A 105 -20.94 -4.82 -5.33
N VAL A 106 -22.21 -4.43 -5.44
CA VAL A 106 -22.67 -3.32 -6.27
C VAL A 106 -22.67 -2.02 -5.44
N PRO A 107 -21.80 -1.02 -5.74
CA PRO A 107 -22.12 0.36 -5.41
C PRO A 107 -23.34 0.78 -6.25
N GLU A 108 -24.33 1.43 -5.63
CA GLU A 108 -25.68 1.57 -6.20
C GLU A 108 -25.71 2.16 -7.62
N GLY A 109 -26.18 1.39 -8.62
CA GLY A 109 -26.80 1.97 -9.83
C GLY A 109 -26.38 1.47 -11.23
N GLY A 110 -25.43 0.54 -11.38
CA GLY A 110 -25.01 0.04 -12.71
C GLY A 110 -25.67 -1.28 -13.14
N PRO A 111 -26.35 -1.37 -14.31
CA PRO A 111 -26.94 -2.62 -14.81
C PRO A 111 -25.91 -3.59 -15.43
N GLU A 112 -24.61 -3.24 -15.44
CA GLU A 112 -23.54 -4.07 -15.99
C GLU A 112 -22.90 -5.03 -14.97
N LEU A 113 -23.14 -4.85 -13.66
CA LEU A 113 -22.72 -5.79 -12.62
C LEU A 113 -23.93 -6.49 -12.00
N VAL A 114 -24.05 -7.80 -12.23
CA VAL A 114 -25.14 -8.65 -11.75
C VAL A 114 -24.67 -9.52 -10.58
N PRO A 115 -25.17 -9.32 -9.35
CA PRO A 115 -24.84 -10.17 -8.21
C PRO A 115 -25.61 -11.50 -8.29
N THR A 116 -24.89 -12.60 -8.52
CA THR A 116 -25.47 -13.95 -8.66
C THR A 116 -25.76 -14.63 -7.33
N LEU A 117 -25.18 -14.12 -6.23
CA LEU A 117 -25.51 -14.39 -4.83
C LEU A 117 -25.79 -13.07 -4.08
N PRO A 118 -26.53 -13.10 -2.96
CA PRO A 118 -26.59 -11.99 -2.02
C PRO A 118 -25.21 -11.68 -1.44
N SER A 119 -24.99 -10.43 -1.01
CA SER A 119 -23.75 -10.04 -0.31
C SER A 119 -23.52 -10.89 0.95
N ALA A 120 -22.42 -11.64 0.96
CA ALA A 120 -21.97 -12.44 2.10
C ALA A 120 -21.70 -11.57 3.34
N ALA A 121 -21.25 -10.32 3.17
CA ALA A 121 -21.09 -9.37 4.26
C ALA A 121 -22.46 -8.93 4.86
N HIS A 122 -23.49 -8.70 4.05
CA HIS A 122 -24.84 -8.39 4.54
C HIS A 122 -25.54 -9.61 5.17
N VAL A 123 -25.22 -10.82 4.71
CA VAL A 123 -25.61 -12.08 5.36
C VAL A 123 -25.00 -12.18 6.76
N LEU A 124 -23.68 -11.97 6.90
CA LEU A 124 -23.02 -11.93 8.20
C LEU A 124 -23.60 -10.84 9.10
N LEU A 125 -23.77 -9.61 8.59
CA LEU A 125 -24.37 -8.50 9.32
C LEU A 125 -25.77 -8.85 9.88
N SER A 126 -26.58 -9.59 9.12
CA SER A 126 -27.92 -10.02 9.54
C SER A 126 -27.87 -11.08 10.64
N ILE A 127 -26.88 -11.99 10.59
CA ILE A 127 -26.63 -13.01 11.62
C ILE A 127 -26.10 -12.36 12.90
N LEU A 128 -25.11 -11.47 12.78
CA LEU A 128 -24.58 -10.65 13.87
C LEU A 128 -25.68 -9.82 14.54
N ARG A 129 -26.60 -9.24 13.77
CA ARG A 129 -27.78 -8.51 14.27
C ARG A 129 -28.79 -9.40 14.98
N HIS A 130 -29.02 -10.63 14.50
CA HIS A 130 -29.93 -11.57 15.14
C HIS A 130 -29.40 -12.00 16.51
N PHE A 131 -28.15 -12.46 16.59
CA PHE A 131 -27.55 -12.84 17.87
C PHE A 131 -27.18 -11.65 18.75
N GLY A 132 -26.95 -10.47 18.16
CA GLY A 132 -26.57 -9.25 18.87
C GLY A 132 -25.09 -9.23 19.23
N TRP A 133 -24.20 -9.58 18.29
CA TRP A 133 -22.75 -9.55 18.47
C TRP A 133 -22.13 -8.44 17.62
N ALA A 134 -21.75 -7.32 18.23
CA ALA A 134 -21.30 -6.13 17.50
C ALA A 134 -19.76 -6.07 17.35
N ARG A 135 -19.03 -6.65 18.31
CA ARG A 135 -17.57 -6.61 18.37
C ARG A 135 -16.94 -7.71 17.51
N VAL A 136 -16.40 -7.30 16.37
CA VAL A 136 -15.83 -8.21 15.36
C VAL A 136 -14.35 -7.92 15.13
N ALA A 137 -13.56 -8.98 15.00
CA ALA A 137 -12.23 -8.97 14.41
C ALA A 137 -12.27 -9.73 13.07
N ILE A 138 -11.41 -9.36 12.13
CA ILE A 138 -11.31 -10.01 10.82
C ILE A 138 -9.87 -10.46 10.63
N VAL A 139 -9.69 -11.74 10.27
CA VAL A 139 -8.40 -12.38 10.06
C VAL A 139 -8.37 -12.98 8.66
N SER A 140 -7.36 -12.64 7.85
CA SER A 140 -7.20 -13.18 6.50
C SER A 140 -5.99 -14.11 6.36
N SER A 141 -5.94 -14.88 5.26
CA SER A 141 -4.66 -15.36 4.72
C SER A 141 -3.82 -14.17 4.20
N HIS A 142 -2.53 -14.40 3.94
CA HIS A 142 -1.60 -13.46 3.32
C HIS A 142 -1.83 -13.27 1.81
N GLN A 143 -2.68 -14.09 1.19
CA GLN A 143 -2.97 -14.00 -0.24
C GLN A 143 -3.81 -12.76 -0.58
N ASP A 144 -3.51 -12.12 -1.71
CA ASP A 144 -4.16 -10.91 -2.23
C ASP A 144 -5.70 -10.96 -2.21
N ILE A 145 -6.27 -12.08 -2.66
CA ILE A 145 -7.71 -12.35 -2.72
C ILE A 145 -8.34 -12.19 -1.33
N TRP A 146 -7.72 -12.81 -0.33
CA TRP A 146 -8.20 -12.86 1.04
C TRP A 146 -7.97 -11.55 1.80
N LEU A 147 -6.86 -10.86 1.51
CA LEU A 147 -6.61 -9.49 1.97
C LEU A 147 -7.64 -8.49 1.43
N ALA A 148 -8.03 -8.61 0.15
CA ALA A 148 -9.06 -7.78 -0.45
C ALA A 148 -10.44 -8.04 0.18
N THR A 149 -10.84 -9.31 0.31
CA THR A 149 -12.07 -9.73 1.00
C THR A 149 -12.15 -9.16 2.42
N ALA A 150 -11.09 -9.28 3.22
CA ALA A 150 -11.08 -8.76 4.59
C ALA A 150 -11.26 -7.24 4.66
N ARG A 151 -10.66 -6.48 3.72
CA ARG A 151 -10.83 -5.01 3.61
C ARG A 151 -12.25 -4.63 3.21
N GLN A 152 -12.87 -5.38 2.29
CA GLN A 152 -14.25 -5.18 1.87
C GLN A 152 -15.22 -5.41 3.03
N VAL A 153 -15.16 -6.57 3.69
CA VAL A 153 -16.00 -6.90 4.87
C VAL A 153 -15.81 -5.87 5.99
N ALA A 154 -14.57 -5.48 6.30
CA ALA A 154 -14.29 -4.44 7.29
C ALA A 154 -14.96 -3.09 6.96
N THR A 155 -15.02 -2.73 5.68
CA THR A 155 -15.62 -1.48 5.21
C THR A 155 -17.15 -1.51 5.38
N ILE A 156 -17.80 -2.61 5.02
CA ILE A 156 -19.27 -2.77 5.09
C ILE A 156 -19.76 -2.79 6.53
N PHE A 157 -19.06 -3.50 7.42
CA PHE A 157 -19.38 -3.51 8.85
C PHE A 157 -19.25 -2.11 9.46
N ARG A 158 -18.19 -1.36 9.11
CA ARG A 158 -18.00 0.03 9.57
C ARG A 158 -19.08 0.98 9.02
N MET A 159 -19.46 0.84 7.75
CA MET A 159 -20.57 1.59 7.15
C MET A 159 -21.93 1.33 7.84
N HIS A 160 -22.12 0.13 8.40
CA HIS A 160 -23.31 -0.24 9.17
C HIS A 160 -23.16 -0.04 10.69
N GLY A 161 -22.12 0.68 11.13
CA GLY A 161 -21.94 1.07 12.53
C GLY A 161 -21.26 0.03 13.45
N LEU A 162 -20.84 -1.12 12.93
CA LEU A 162 -20.20 -2.17 13.75
C LEU A 162 -18.72 -1.84 14.05
N PRO A 163 -18.29 -1.95 15.32
CA PRO A 163 -16.90 -1.74 15.71
C PRO A 163 -16.01 -2.93 15.30
N VAL A 164 -15.44 -2.84 14.09
CA VAL A 164 -14.39 -3.75 13.61
C VAL A 164 -13.06 -3.42 14.29
N GLY A 165 -12.79 -4.11 15.40
CA GLY A 165 -11.71 -3.81 16.35
C GLY A 165 -10.31 -4.20 15.88
N LEU A 166 -10.20 -5.21 15.02
CA LEU A 166 -8.94 -5.66 14.41
C LEU A 166 -9.20 -6.13 12.97
N VAL A 167 -8.27 -5.82 12.07
CA VAL A 167 -8.17 -6.44 10.75
C VAL A 167 -6.71 -6.82 10.56
N THR A 168 -6.41 -8.11 10.45
CA THR A 168 -5.04 -8.64 10.40
C THR A 168 -4.95 -9.85 9.47
N SER A 169 -3.74 -10.32 9.18
CA SER A 169 -3.45 -11.38 8.21
C SER A 169 -2.39 -12.34 8.74
N LEU A 170 -2.59 -13.65 8.60
CA LEU A 170 -1.56 -14.63 8.97
C LEU A 170 -0.34 -14.50 8.07
N GLY A 171 0.82 -14.23 8.67
CA GLY A 171 2.12 -14.46 8.03
C GLY A 171 2.33 -15.95 7.71
N PRO A 172 3.25 -16.28 6.77
CA PRO A 172 3.50 -17.65 6.37
C PRO A 172 4.11 -18.50 7.50
N GLY A 173 3.50 -19.66 7.78
CA GLY A 173 3.96 -20.61 8.81
C GLY A 173 3.35 -20.40 10.20
N GLU A 174 3.56 -21.35 11.11
CA GLU A 174 2.89 -21.42 12.43
C GLU A 174 3.20 -20.25 13.37
N GLN A 175 4.30 -19.52 13.13
CA GLN A 175 4.65 -18.31 13.89
C GLN A 175 3.60 -17.20 13.67
N GLY A 176 3.16 -16.97 12.42
CA GLY A 176 2.14 -15.96 12.10
C GLY A 176 0.78 -16.24 12.75
N ALA A 177 0.43 -17.51 12.97
CA ALA A 177 -0.78 -17.88 13.72
C ALA A 177 -0.69 -17.50 15.21
N SER A 178 0.52 -17.49 15.79
CA SER A 178 0.74 -17.09 17.19
C SER A 178 0.64 -15.58 17.37
N GLU A 179 1.28 -14.80 16.49
CA GLU A 179 1.23 -13.33 16.50
C GLU A 179 -0.21 -12.80 16.34
N VAL A 180 -1.00 -13.42 15.46
CA VAL A 180 -2.42 -13.08 15.27
C VAL A 180 -3.26 -13.35 16.53
N LEU A 181 -2.95 -14.41 17.30
CA LEU A 181 -3.66 -14.70 18.55
C LEU A 181 -3.29 -13.73 19.67
N GLU A 182 -2.03 -13.30 19.77
CA GLU A 182 -1.63 -12.22 20.69
C GLU A 182 -2.37 -10.91 20.35
N GLN A 183 -2.50 -10.58 19.07
CA GLN A 183 -3.28 -9.42 18.61
C GLN A 183 -4.77 -9.56 18.95
N LEU A 184 -5.39 -10.73 18.73
CA LEU A 184 -6.80 -10.97 19.09
C LEU A 184 -7.03 -10.85 20.60
N CYS A 185 -6.12 -11.36 21.43
CA CYS A 185 -6.15 -11.23 22.88
C CYS A 185 -5.99 -9.79 23.38
N SER A 186 -5.44 -8.88 22.57
CA SER A 186 -5.33 -7.45 22.90
C SER A 186 -6.65 -6.67 22.68
N VAL A 187 -7.66 -7.26 22.02
CA VAL A 187 -8.92 -6.59 21.67
C VAL A 187 -9.97 -6.76 22.78
N ASP A 188 -10.15 -5.68 23.53
CA ASP A 188 -11.06 -5.61 24.67
C ASP A 188 -12.51 -6.04 24.35
N ASP A 189 -12.99 -7.05 25.06
CA ASP A 189 -14.38 -7.55 24.99
C ASP A 189 -14.78 -8.12 23.60
N LEU A 190 -13.83 -8.59 22.79
CA LEU A 190 -14.09 -9.25 21.50
C LEU A 190 -15.12 -10.40 21.62
N LYS A 191 -15.86 -10.67 20.53
CA LYS A 191 -16.90 -11.72 20.46
C LYS A 191 -16.72 -12.62 19.23
N ILE A 192 -16.61 -12.02 18.05
CA ILE A 192 -16.59 -12.74 16.77
C ILE A 192 -15.28 -12.53 16.03
N VAL A 193 -14.75 -13.61 15.44
CA VAL A 193 -13.59 -13.57 14.53
C VAL A 193 -14.02 -14.10 13.16
N VAL A 194 -14.13 -13.22 12.16
CA VAL A 194 -14.41 -13.62 10.77
C VAL A 194 -13.12 -14.05 10.09
N LEU A 195 -13.13 -15.24 9.49
CA LEU A 195 -11.97 -15.89 8.87
C LEU A 195 -12.07 -15.79 7.34
N CYS A 196 -11.41 -14.79 6.77
CA CYS A 196 -11.28 -14.57 5.33
C CYS A 196 -10.14 -15.44 4.76
N MET A 197 -10.40 -16.73 4.63
CA MET A 197 -9.47 -17.76 4.15
C MET A 197 -10.28 -19.02 3.81
N HIS A 198 -9.69 -19.96 3.07
CA HIS A 198 -10.32 -21.27 2.80
C HIS A 198 -10.62 -22.04 4.09
N SER A 199 -11.78 -22.69 4.13
CA SER A 199 -12.23 -23.44 5.30
C SER A 199 -11.39 -24.68 5.58
N ALA A 200 -11.19 -24.99 6.86
CA ALA A 200 -10.64 -26.27 7.31
C ALA A 200 -11.51 -27.47 6.88
N LEU A 201 -12.79 -27.26 6.52
CA LEU A 201 -13.66 -28.28 5.95
C LEU A 201 -13.31 -28.65 4.50
N LEU A 202 -12.55 -27.79 3.80
CA LEU A 202 -12.04 -27.96 2.44
C LEU A 202 -10.51 -28.09 2.42
N ASP A 203 -9.94 -28.66 3.48
CA ASP A 203 -8.50 -28.83 3.72
C ASP A 203 -7.68 -27.51 3.70
N GLY A 204 -8.33 -26.37 3.98
CA GLY A 204 -7.71 -25.04 4.06
C GLY A 204 -6.60 -24.95 5.12
N PRO A 205 -5.32 -24.75 4.73
CA PRO A 205 -4.20 -24.95 5.65
C PRO A 205 -4.04 -23.80 6.65
N GLU A 206 -4.23 -22.53 6.26
CA GLU A 206 -4.08 -21.40 7.18
C GLU A 206 -5.17 -21.41 8.27
N GLN A 207 -6.41 -21.78 7.92
CA GLN A 207 -7.49 -21.92 8.90
C GLN A 207 -7.23 -23.09 9.85
N SER A 208 -6.78 -24.23 9.32
CA SER A 208 -6.44 -25.41 10.11
C SER A 208 -5.29 -25.15 11.09
N ALA A 209 -4.29 -24.36 10.68
CA ALA A 209 -3.18 -23.92 11.53
C ALA A 209 -3.64 -22.93 12.61
N LEU A 210 -4.44 -21.90 12.25
CA LEU A 210 -4.99 -20.93 13.21
C LEU A 210 -5.84 -21.62 14.28
N LEU A 211 -6.79 -22.46 13.88
CA LEU A 211 -7.67 -23.17 14.80
C LEU A 211 -6.88 -24.16 15.68
N SER A 212 -5.90 -24.88 15.12
CA SER A 212 -5.02 -25.73 15.93
C SER A 212 -4.22 -24.93 16.97
N ARG A 213 -3.83 -23.69 16.66
CA ARG A 213 -3.17 -22.79 17.62
C ARG A 213 -4.15 -22.24 18.68
N VAL A 214 -5.41 -21.94 18.32
CA VAL A 214 -6.50 -21.59 19.25
C VAL A 214 -6.70 -22.68 20.32
N TRP A 215 -6.57 -23.97 19.96
CA TRP A 215 -6.58 -25.07 20.94
C TRP A 215 -5.46 -24.93 21.98
N THR A 216 -4.23 -24.76 21.50
CA THR A 216 -3.02 -24.85 22.33
C THR A 216 -2.87 -23.68 23.29
N GLU A 217 -3.41 -22.50 22.96
CA GLU A 217 -3.48 -21.34 23.85
C GLU A 217 -4.76 -21.32 24.73
N GLY A 218 -5.62 -22.34 24.65
CA GLY A 218 -6.83 -22.46 25.47
C GLY A 218 -7.92 -21.43 25.14
N LEU A 219 -7.86 -20.80 23.96
CA LEU A 219 -8.82 -19.78 23.50
C LEU A 219 -10.13 -20.38 22.96
N ALA A 220 -10.28 -21.70 23.01
CA ALA A 220 -11.47 -22.44 22.62
C ALA A 220 -12.55 -22.52 23.73
N ASP A 221 -12.59 -21.59 24.70
CA ASP A 221 -13.47 -21.67 25.88
C ASP A 221 -14.92 -21.18 25.66
N GLY A 222 -15.27 -20.84 24.41
CA GLY A 222 -16.59 -20.35 24.02
C GLY A 222 -16.83 -18.85 24.20
N ARG A 223 -15.86 -18.06 24.68
CA ARG A 223 -15.97 -16.58 24.66
C ARG A 223 -15.87 -15.97 23.27
N LEU A 224 -15.07 -16.60 22.42
CA LEU A 224 -14.88 -16.25 21.02
C LEU A 224 -15.61 -17.26 20.14
N VAL A 225 -16.24 -16.78 19.07
CA VAL A 225 -16.81 -17.60 18.01
C VAL A 225 -16.15 -17.24 16.69
N PHE A 226 -15.69 -18.27 15.98
CA PHE A 226 -15.03 -18.15 14.69
C PHE A 226 -16.05 -18.37 13.57
N MET A 227 -15.98 -17.58 12.50
CA MET A 227 -16.91 -17.66 11.36
C MET A 227 -16.14 -17.70 10.03
N PRO A 228 -16.09 -18.86 9.33
CA PRO A 228 -15.53 -18.94 7.99
C PRO A 228 -16.30 -18.03 7.01
N TYR A 229 -15.58 -17.28 6.17
CA TYR A 229 -16.20 -16.43 5.15
C TYR A 229 -16.43 -17.17 3.83
N ASP A 230 -15.52 -18.08 3.46
CA ASP A 230 -15.55 -18.80 2.20
C ASP A 230 -16.83 -19.64 2.03
N THR A 231 -17.31 -20.26 3.12
CA THR A 231 -18.51 -21.11 3.12
C THR A 231 -19.79 -20.36 2.76
N LEU A 232 -19.80 -19.03 2.81
CA LEU A 232 -20.92 -18.19 2.36
C LEU A 232 -21.08 -18.16 0.83
N LEU A 233 -20.08 -18.62 0.08
CA LEU A 233 -20.04 -18.54 -1.39
C LEU A 233 -20.56 -19.81 -2.09
N PHE A 234 -20.92 -20.85 -1.34
CA PHE A 234 -21.39 -22.14 -1.85
C PHE A 234 -22.27 -22.89 -0.84
N ALA A 235 -22.87 -24.01 -1.26
CA ALA A 235 -23.70 -24.86 -0.41
C ALA A 235 -22.90 -26.09 0.06
N LEU A 236 -22.52 -26.12 1.34
CA LEU A 236 -21.85 -27.26 1.96
C LEU A 236 -22.82 -28.45 2.14
N PRO A 237 -22.44 -29.68 1.76
CA PRO A 237 -23.26 -30.86 2.04
C PRO A 237 -23.22 -31.19 3.54
N TYR A 238 -24.35 -31.18 4.23
CA TYR A 238 -24.40 -31.44 5.67
C TYR A 238 -25.33 -32.59 6.08
N ARG A 239 -26.40 -32.90 5.32
CA ARG A 239 -27.35 -33.95 5.71
C ARG A 239 -26.74 -35.33 5.41
N ASN A 240 -26.51 -36.13 6.45
CA ASN A 240 -25.79 -37.41 6.39
C ASN A 240 -24.33 -37.32 5.86
N HIS A 241 -23.75 -36.13 5.74
CA HIS A 241 -22.35 -35.95 5.37
C HIS A 241 -21.44 -35.97 6.61
N SER A 242 -20.14 -36.24 6.45
CA SER A 242 -19.16 -36.17 7.54
C SER A 242 -17.80 -35.75 7.00
N TYR A 243 -17.25 -34.67 7.54
CA TYR A 243 -16.06 -34.01 7.00
C TYR A 243 -14.78 -34.75 7.43
N PRO A 244 -13.82 -35.03 6.53
CA PRO A 244 -12.56 -35.69 6.89
C PRO A 244 -11.81 -34.97 8.01
N ALA A 245 -11.71 -33.64 7.94
CA ALA A 245 -11.09 -32.78 8.96
C ALA A 245 -11.71 -32.92 10.38
N LEU A 246 -12.98 -33.37 10.47
CA LEU A 246 -13.69 -33.59 11.74
C LEU A 246 -13.76 -35.07 12.16
N ARG A 247 -13.22 -36.00 11.36
CA ARG A 247 -13.25 -37.45 11.67
C ARG A 247 -12.12 -37.90 12.58
N ASP A 248 -10.95 -37.29 12.47
CA ASP A 248 -9.83 -37.57 13.36
C ASP A 248 -10.04 -36.89 14.71
N ARG A 249 -9.78 -37.62 15.80
CA ARG A 249 -9.83 -37.12 17.19
C ARG A 249 -8.62 -36.23 17.53
N GLY A 250 -8.25 -35.33 16.61
CA GLY A 250 -7.22 -34.33 16.80
C GLY A 250 -7.76 -33.07 17.50
N SER A 251 -6.86 -32.12 17.75
CA SER A 251 -7.19 -30.78 18.26
C SER A 251 -8.25 -30.07 17.41
N LEU A 252 -8.20 -30.25 16.08
CA LEU A 252 -9.08 -29.52 15.15
C LEU A 252 -10.56 -29.87 15.33
N GLN A 253 -10.92 -31.14 15.59
CA GLN A 253 -12.31 -31.52 15.91
C GLN A 253 -12.80 -30.80 17.17
N GLN A 254 -11.95 -30.70 18.20
CA GLN A 254 -12.32 -30.09 19.48
C GLN A 254 -12.40 -28.56 19.43
N VAL A 255 -11.65 -27.91 18.53
CA VAL A 255 -11.78 -26.47 18.27
C VAL A 255 -12.98 -26.15 17.40
N TYR A 256 -13.37 -27.03 16.49
CA TYR A 256 -14.46 -26.74 15.55
C TYR A 256 -15.81 -26.51 16.26
N ASP A 257 -15.94 -26.94 17.52
CA ASP A 257 -17.04 -26.59 18.45
C ASP A 257 -17.13 -25.07 18.77
N THR A 258 -16.14 -24.27 18.36
CA THR A 258 -16.15 -22.79 18.42
C THR A 258 -16.45 -22.12 17.08
N VAL A 259 -16.65 -22.91 16.01
CA VAL A 259 -16.68 -22.44 14.62
C VAL A 259 -18.11 -22.51 14.07
N LEU A 260 -18.83 -21.38 14.12
CA LEU A 260 -20.14 -21.26 13.47
C LEU A 260 -19.96 -21.15 11.96
N THR A 261 -20.34 -22.20 11.26
CA THR A 261 -20.21 -22.31 9.80
C THR A 261 -21.51 -21.82 9.16
N VAL A 262 -21.42 -20.83 8.27
CA VAL A 262 -22.61 -20.33 7.55
C VAL A 262 -22.48 -20.72 6.07
N SER A 263 -23.49 -21.42 5.56
CA SER A 263 -23.53 -22.00 4.21
C SER A 263 -24.77 -21.51 3.47
N LEU A 264 -24.77 -21.56 2.14
CA LEU A 264 -26.05 -21.62 1.40
C LEU A 264 -26.80 -22.91 1.76
N GLU A 265 -28.12 -22.85 1.84
CA GLU A 265 -28.97 -24.01 2.12
C GLU A 265 -29.13 -24.89 0.87
N SER A 266 -28.85 -26.19 1.00
CA SER A 266 -29.09 -27.16 -0.07
C SER A 266 -30.58 -27.44 -0.22
N GLY A 267 -31.06 -27.64 -1.45
CA GLY A 267 -32.45 -28.05 -1.71
C GLY A 267 -32.83 -29.33 -0.93
N PRO A 268 -34.13 -29.61 -0.68
CA PRO A 268 -34.58 -30.73 0.18
C PRO A 268 -34.17 -32.13 -0.29
N THR A 269 -33.54 -32.24 -1.46
CA THR A 269 -33.04 -33.46 -2.09
C THR A 269 -31.51 -33.46 -2.19
N ASP A 270 -30.79 -33.64 -1.08
CA ASP A 270 -29.30 -33.79 -1.07
C ASP A 270 -28.77 -34.90 -2.01
N GLN A 271 -29.66 -35.79 -2.47
CA GLN A 271 -29.37 -36.69 -3.58
C GLN A 271 -28.86 -35.95 -4.82
N THR A 272 -29.42 -34.79 -5.19
CA THR A 272 -29.10 -34.09 -6.46
C THR A 272 -27.63 -33.75 -6.60
N PHE A 273 -26.97 -33.17 -5.58
CA PHE A 273 -25.53 -32.88 -5.67
C PHE A 273 -24.70 -34.16 -5.88
N THR A 274 -25.02 -35.24 -5.15
CA THR A 274 -24.29 -36.51 -5.26
C THR A 274 -24.60 -37.32 -6.51
N THR A 275 -25.83 -37.25 -7.06
CA THR A 275 -26.18 -37.89 -8.33
C THR A 275 -25.70 -37.06 -9.51
N ALA A 276 -25.85 -35.74 -9.48
CA ALA A 276 -25.41 -34.85 -10.56
C ALA A 276 -23.89 -34.78 -10.66
N THR A 277 -23.14 -34.77 -9.55
CA THR A 277 -21.67 -34.96 -9.61
C THR A 277 -21.31 -36.36 -10.14
N ALA A 278 -22.06 -37.42 -9.80
CA ALA A 278 -21.85 -38.76 -10.35
C ALA A 278 -22.23 -38.89 -11.83
N ASP A 279 -23.23 -38.16 -12.32
CA ASP A 279 -23.66 -38.13 -13.72
C ASP A 279 -22.75 -37.24 -14.57
N ALA A 280 -22.30 -36.10 -14.02
CA ALA A 280 -21.18 -35.35 -14.58
C ALA A 280 -19.91 -36.21 -14.65
N HIS A 281 -19.61 -37.05 -13.64
CA HIS A 281 -18.52 -38.04 -13.73
C HIS A 281 -18.73 -39.11 -14.81
N LYS A 282 -19.99 -39.46 -15.15
CA LYS A 282 -20.28 -40.35 -16.29
C LYS A 282 -20.05 -39.62 -17.62
N GLN A 283 -20.52 -38.38 -17.75
CA GLN A 283 -20.29 -37.54 -18.95
C GLN A 283 -18.81 -37.23 -19.16
N VAL A 284 -18.06 -36.86 -18.11
CA VAL A 284 -16.60 -36.68 -18.12
C VAL A 284 -15.88 -37.97 -18.51
N LYS A 285 -16.38 -39.15 -18.10
CA LYS A 285 -15.85 -40.44 -18.59
C LYS A 285 -16.16 -40.72 -20.07
N VAL A 286 -17.22 -40.14 -20.63
CA VAL A 286 -17.51 -40.18 -22.09
C VAL A 286 -16.62 -39.19 -22.84
N PHE A 287 -16.34 -38.01 -22.28
CA PHE A 287 -15.39 -37.02 -22.82
C PHE A 287 -13.91 -37.36 -22.57
N GLY A 288 -13.60 -38.42 -21.82
CA GLY A 288 -12.25 -38.83 -21.40
C GLY A 288 -11.29 -39.29 -22.52
N SER A 289 -11.58 -38.99 -23.79
CA SER A 289 -10.70 -39.25 -24.93
C SER A 289 -9.76 -38.08 -25.28
N LEU A 290 -10.07 -36.86 -24.84
CA LEU A 290 -9.35 -35.63 -25.24
C LEU A 290 -8.40 -35.05 -24.17
N CYS A 291 -8.60 -35.35 -22.88
CA CYS A 291 -7.76 -34.82 -21.79
C CYS A 291 -6.78 -35.87 -21.27
N HIS A 292 -5.57 -35.93 -21.84
CA HIS A 292 -4.46 -36.69 -21.26
C HIS A 292 -3.84 -35.93 -20.07
N GLY A 293 -3.79 -36.56 -18.89
CA GLY A 293 -2.87 -36.17 -17.81
C GLY A 293 -3.48 -36.04 -16.41
N ILE A 294 -4.73 -35.60 -16.28
CA ILE A 294 -5.35 -35.36 -14.96
C ILE A 294 -6.22 -36.55 -14.57
N GLY A 295 -5.79 -37.28 -13.53
CA GLY A 295 -6.60 -38.35 -12.94
C GLY A 295 -7.80 -37.77 -12.20
N VAL A 296 -9.01 -37.99 -12.71
CA VAL A 296 -10.25 -37.47 -12.11
C VAL A 296 -10.38 -37.96 -10.66
N PRO A 297 -10.39 -37.07 -9.66
CA PRO A 297 -10.55 -37.45 -8.26
C PRO A 297 -11.98 -37.94 -7.99
N SER A 298 -12.24 -38.49 -6.80
CA SER A 298 -13.58 -39.02 -6.49
C SER A 298 -14.62 -37.90 -6.34
N PRO A 299 -15.95 -38.18 -6.49
CA PRO A 299 -17.00 -37.17 -6.26
C PRO A 299 -17.11 -36.66 -4.81
N LEU A 300 -16.25 -37.13 -3.91
CA LEU A 300 -16.03 -36.59 -2.55
C LEU A 300 -14.95 -35.49 -2.50
N GLN A 301 -14.37 -35.10 -3.65
CA GLN A 301 -13.21 -34.20 -3.77
C GLN A 301 -13.43 -33.09 -4.82
N VAL A 302 -14.69 -32.77 -5.13
CA VAL A 302 -15.06 -31.61 -5.96
C VAL A 302 -15.52 -30.49 -5.03
N SER A 303 -14.94 -29.30 -5.17
CA SER A 303 -15.30 -28.16 -4.32
C SER A 303 -16.76 -27.74 -4.55
N PRO A 304 -17.56 -27.47 -3.49
CA PRO A 304 -18.97 -27.09 -3.63
C PRO A 304 -19.22 -25.83 -4.48
N LEU A 305 -18.18 -25.01 -4.69
CA LEU A 305 -18.19 -23.86 -5.61
C LEU A 305 -18.58 -24.24 -7.05
N PHE A 306 -18.40 -25.50 -7.47
CA PHE A 306 -18.92 -26.04 -8.74
C PHE A 306 -20.40 -25.64 -8.96
N GLY A 307 -21.23 -25.77 -7.91
CA GLY A 307 -22.65 -25.44 -7.99
C GLY A 307 -22.92 -23.94 -8.14
N THR A 308 -22.12 -23.08 -7.48
CA THR A 308 -22.24 -21.62 -7.63
C THR A 308 -21.84 -21.16 -9.03
N ILE A 309 -20.82 -21.76 -9.63
CA ILE A 309 -20.39 -21.48 -11.01
C ILE A 309 -21.50 -21.88 -11.99
N TYR A 310 -22.07 -23.09 -11.83
CA TYR A 310 -23.21 -23.57 -12.63
C TYR A 310 -24.42 -22.62 -12.52
N ASP A 311 -24.85 -22.30 -11.29
CA ASP A 311 -25.98 -21.39 -11.01
C ASP A 311 -25.78 -20.00 -11.64
N ALA A 312 -24.55 -19.49 -11.66
CA ALA A 312 -24.21 -18.19 -12.27
C ALA A 312 -24.34 -18.23 -13.80
N VAL A 313 -23.90 -19.31 -14.44
CA VAL A 313 -24.03 -19.50 -15.90
C VAL A 313 -25.49 -19.70 -16.30
N VAL A 314 -26.29 -20.45 -15.53
CA VAL A 314 -27.75 -20.61 -15.77
C VAL A 314 -28.49 -19.26 -15.68
N LEU A 315 -28.17 -18.43 -14.69
CA LEU A 315 -28.76 -17.10 -14.56
C LEU A 315 -28.40 -16.18 -15.75
N LEU A 316 -27.17 -16.25 -16.24
CA LEU A 316 -26.71 -15.54 -17.44
C LEU A 316 -27.47 -16.02 -18.69
N ALA A 317 -27.61 -17.34 -18.88
CA ALA A 317 -28.34 -17.92 -20.01
C ALA A 317 -29.82 -17.49 -20.04
N HIS A 318 -30.49 -17.43 -18.88
CA HIS A 318 -31.86 -16.90 -18.80
C HIS A 318 -31.94 -15.40 -19.11
N ALA A 319 -30.97 -14.58 -18.69
CA ALA A 319 -30.91 -13.16 -19.04
C ALA A 319 -30.68 -12.96 -20.56
N LEU A 320 -29.84 -13.78 -21.19
CA LEU A 320 -29.61 -13.76 -22.64
C LEU A 320 -30.88 -14.14 -23.43
N ASN A 321 -31.53 -15.25 -23.06
CA ASN A 321 -32.81 -15.68 -23.67
C ASN A 321 -33.88 -14.57 -23.52
N ARG A 322 -33.94 -13.89 -22.37
CA ARG A 322 -34.84 -12.74 -22.16
C ARG A 322 -34.46 -11.52 -23.02
N SER A 323 -33.18 -11.23 -23.20
CA SER A 323 -32.68 -10.17 -24.10
C SER A 323 -33.09 -10.42 -25.56
N GLU A 324 -32.91 -11.65 -26.05
CA GLU A 324 -33.27 -12.06 -27.40
C GLU A 324 -34.79 -11.96 -27.66
N ASN A 325 -35.62 -12.45 -26.72
CA ASN A 325 -37.08 -12.33 -26.81
C ASN A 325 -37.60 -10.87 -26.81
N HIS A 326 -36.82 -9.91 -26.29
CA HIS A 326 -37.15 -8.48 -26.36
C HIS A 326 -36.57 -7.78 -27.61
N GLY A 327 -35.91 -8.53 -28.52
CA GLY A 327 -35.38 -8.02 -29.78
C GLY A 327 -34.09 -7.18 -29.64
N ALA A 328 -33.41 -7.24 -28.50
CA ALA A 328 -32.14 -6.53 -28.27
C ALA A 328 -30.93 -7.22 -28.95
N GLY A 329 -31.09 -8.47 -29.36
CA GLY A 329 -30.05 -9.27 -30.00
C GLY A 329 -29.07 -9.91 -29.02
N LEU A 330 -28.08 -10.61 -29.58
CA LEU A 330 -27.13 -11.47 -28.86
C LEU A 330 -25.89 -10.72 -28.36
N TYR A 331 -26.03 -9.44 -28.05
CA TYR A 331 -24.95 -8.59 -27.55
C TYR A 331 -24.88 -8.68 -26.03
N GLY A 332 -23.67 -8.76 -25.46
CA GLY A 332 -23.45 -8.81 -24.00
C GLY A 332 -23.79 -7.52 -23.23
N THR A 333 -24.34 -6.52 -23.93
CA THR A 333 -24.69 -5.18 -23.47
C THR A 333 -25.88 -5.20 -22.52
N HIS A 334 -25.67 -4.74 -21.28
CA HIS A 334 -26.71 -4.52 -20.27
C HIS A 334 -27.64 -5.72 -20.00
N LEU A 335 -27.12 -6.96 -20.07
CA LEU A 335 -27.89 -8.19 -19.77
C LEU A 335 -28.51 -8.17 -18.36
N GLY A 336 -27.96 -7.39 -17.43
CA GLY A 336 -28.55 -7.16 -16.11
C GLY A 336 -29.99 -6.64 -16.17
N ASN A 337 -30.35 -5.82 -17.16
CA ASN A 337 -31.73 -5.34 -17.37
C ASN A 337 -32.72 -6.47 -17.70
N TYR A 338 -32.24 -7.59 -18.25
CA TYR A 338 -33.04 -8.72 -18.70
C TYR A 338 -33.07 -9.88 -17.71
N THR A 339 -32.42 -9.74 -16.54
CA THR A 339 -32.48 -10.73 -15.45
C THR A 339 -33.91 -10.89 -14.94
N GLY A 340 -34.47 -9.86 -14.31
CA GLY A 340 -35.85 -9.81 -13.80
C GLY A 340 -36.21 -10.94 -12.82
N SER A 341 -37.50 -11.14 -12.57
CA SER A 341 -37.99 -12.23 -11.69
C SER A 341 -37.84 -13.60 -12.37
N LEU A 342 -37.21 -14.55 -11.69
CA LEU A 342 -36.96 -15.92 -12.14
C LEU A 342 -37.12 -16.90 -10.96
N ASP A 343 -37.64 -18.10 -11.22
CA ASP A 343 -37.67 -19.23 -10.28
C ASP A 343 -37.46 -20.53 -11.06
N VAL A 344 -36.21 -21.02 -11.09
CA VAL A 344 -35.79 -22.23 -11.83
C VAL A 344 -34.88 -23.09 -10.97
N ASP A 345 -34.75 -24.38 -11.27
CA ASP A 345 -33.90 -25.29 -10.50
C ASP A 345 -32.42 -25.16 -10.93
N GLY A 346 -31.55 -24.88 -9.95
CA GLY A 346 -30.10 -24.84 -10.11
C GLY A 346 -29.42 -26.11 -9.60
N PHE A 347 -28.08 -26.11 -9.54
CA PHE A 347 -27.31 -27.32 -9.23
C PHE A 347 -27.37 -27.70 -7.74
N SER A 348 -27.12 -26.73 -6.87
CA SER A 348 -27.13 -26.91 -5.40
C SER A 348 -28.38 -26.35 -4.73
N GLN A 349 -29.02 -25.35 -5.34
CA GLN A 349 -30.17 -24.62 -4.81
C GLN A 349 -31.06 -24.11 -5.94
N ARG A 350 -32.31 -23.76 -5.63
CA ARG A 350 -33.26 -23.18 -6.59
C ARG A 350 -32.91 -21.70 -6.86
N ILE A 351 -32.79 -21.34 -8.12
CA ILE A 351 -32.40 -20.00 -8.61
C ILE A 351 -33.63 -19.10 -8.59
N ARG A 352 -33.77 -18.33 -7.51
CA ARG A 352 -34.82 -17.33 -7.29
C ARG A 352 -34.25 -15.91 -7.40
N THR A 353 -34.98 -15.01 -8.04
CA THR A 353 -34.65 -13.57 -8.14
C THR A 353 -35.89 -12.70 -7.96
N ASP A 354 -35.72 -11.47 -7.48
CA ASP A 354 -36.81 -10.51 -7.32
C ASP A 354 -37.16 -9.76 -8.62
N GLU A 355 -38.17 -8.88 -8.58
CA GLU A 355 -38.58 -8.04 -9.72
C GLU A 355 -37.44 -7.18 -10.32
N LYS A 356 -36.38 -6.93 -9.54
CA LYS A 356 -35.19 -6.16 -9.93
C LYS A 356 -34.00 -7.05 -10.32
N GLY A 357 -34.21 -8.36 -10.46
CA GLY A 357 -33.17 -9.32 -10.83
C GLY A 357 -32.20 -9.70 -9.71
N ARG A 358 -32.42 -9.24 -8.47
CA ARG A 358 -31.51 -9.51 -7.35
C ARG A 358 -31.72 -10.94 -6.85
N ARG A 359 -30.63 -11.71 -6.66
CA ARG A 359 -30.71 -13.09 -6.16
C ARG A 359 -31.40 -13.13 -4.79
N LEU A 360 -32.37 -14.03 -4.67
CA LEU A 360 -32.97 -14.47 -3.42
C LEU A 360 -32.40 -15.86 -3.11
N ALA A 361 -31.69 -15.97 -1.99
CA ALA A 361 -31.12 -17.21 -1.49
C ALA A 361 -31.45 -17.42 0.00
N GLN A 362 -31.36 -18.66 0.46
CA GLN A 362 -31.50 -19.03 1.86
C GLN A 362 -30.16 -19.55 2.36
N TYR A 363 -29.77 -19.12 3.55
CA TYR A 363 -28.51 -19.48 4.20
C TYR A 363 -28.80 -20.28 5.47
N VAL A 364 -28.04 -21.33 5.72
CA VAL A 364 -28.16 -22.19 6.90
C VAL A 364 -26.97 -21.96 7.83
N ILE A 365 -27.26 -21.83 9.13
CA ILE A 365 -26.24 -21.79 10.18
C ILE A 365 -26.00 -23.22 10.65
N LEU A 366 -24.82 -23.72 10.34
CA LEU A 366 -24.32 -25.05 10.62
C LEU A 366 -23.38 -25.02 11.83
N ASP A 367 -23.53 -26.04 12.67
CA ASP A 367 -22.90 -26.15 13.98
C ASP A 367 -22.49 -27.61 14.25
N THR A 368 -21.62 -27.85 15.23
CA THR A 368 -21.27 -29.22 15.65
C THR A 368 -22.16 -29.68 16.81
N ASP A 369 -22.21 -30.99 17.07
CA ASP A 369 -22.80 -31.53 18.29
C ASP A 369 -21.76 -31.75 19.41
N GLY A 370 -20.55 -31.21 19.26
CA GLY A 370 -19.41 -31.31 20.17
C GLY A 370 -18.69 -32.67 20.20
N TRP A 371 -19.21 -33.70 19.54
CA TRP A 371 -18.74 -35.09 19.69
C TRP A 371 -18.60 -35.86 18.35
N GLY A 372 -19.36 -35.48 17.34
CA GLY A 372 -19.43 -36.09 16.02
C GLY A 372 -18.51 -35.46 14.96
N SER A 373 -18.68 -35.92 13.72
CA SER A 373 -17.97 -35.42 12.53
C SER A 373 -18.93 -34.84 11.47
N GLN A 374 -20.18 -34.58 11.86
CA GLN A 374 -21.25 -34.06 11.01
C GLN A 374 -21.63 -32.66 11.46
N LEU A 375 -22.07 -31.83 10.52
CA LEU A 375 -22.62 -30.51 10.81
C LEU A 375 -24.15 -30.55 10.85
N VAL A 376 -24.71 -29.80 11.80
CA VAL A 376 -26.14 -29.80 12.14
C VAL A 376 -26.74 -28.43 11.86
N PRO A 377 -27.89 -28.32 11.17
CA PRO A 377 -28.58 -27.06 10.96
C PRO A 377 -29.26 -26.59 12.25
N THR A 378 -29.03 -25.33 12.62
CA THR A 378 -29.62 -24.71 13.83
C THR A 378 -30.58 -23.56 13.48
N HIS A 379 -30.23 -22.74 12.49
CA HIS A 379 -31.00 -21.58 12.05
C HIS A 379 -30.97 -21.45 10.52
N ILE A 380 -31.94 -20.74 9.96
CA ILE A 380 -32.01 -20.36 8.54
C ILE A 380 -32.20 -18.84 8.41
N LEU A 381 -31.44 -18.20 7.52
CA LEU A 381 -31.62 -16.81 7.10
C LEU A 381 -32.28 -16.80 5.71
N ASP A 382 -33.40 -16.10 5.58
CA ASP A 382 -34.04 -15.86 4.28
C ASP A 382 -33.74 -14.43 3.80
N THR A 383 -33.01 -14.29 2.68
CA THR A 383 -32.62 -12.97 2.14
C THR A 383 -33.75 -12.21 1.44
N GLY A 384 -34.92 -12.82 1.25
CA GLY A 384 -36.14 -12.11 0.85
C GLY A 384 -36.78 -11.34 2.02
N THR A 385 -36.53 -11.76 3.26
CA THR A 385 -37.02 -11.09 4.48
C THR A 385 -35.93 -10.43 5.32
N TRP A 386 -34.67 -10.83 5.11
CA TRP A 386 -33.51 -10.53 5.95
C TRP A 386 -33.70 -10.92 7.43
N GLN A 387 -34.46 -12.00 7.69
CA GLN A 387 -34.70 -12.54 9.02
C GLN A 387 -34.06 -13.92 9.21
N VAL A 388 -33.37 -14.08 10.34
CA VAL A 388 -32.88 -15.38 10.84
C VAL A 388 -33.97 -16.03 11.69
N GLN A 389 -34.28 -17.30 11.40
CA GLN A 389 -35.30 -18.12 12.04
C GLN A 389 -34.68 -19.40 12.63
N PRO A 390 -35.02 -19.82 13.86
CA PRO A 390 -34.49 -21.06 14.45
C PRO A 390 -35.20 -22.30 13.92
N LEU A 391 -34.43 -23.35 13.61
CA LEU A 391 -34.90 -24.65 13.10
C LEU A 391 -35.21 -25.66 14.23
N GLY A 392 -35.46 -25.18 15.45
CA GLY A 392 -35.78 -26.00 16.62
C GLY A 392 -34.59 -26.69 17.30
N ARG A 393 -33.36 -26.50 16.79
CA ARG A 393 -32.11 -26.90 17.46
C ARG A 393 -31.36 -25.65 17.92
N ALA A 394 -30.93 -25.65 19.19
CA ALA A 394 -30.05 -24.61 19.72
C ALA A 394 -28.61 -24.84 19.21
N ILE A 395 -27.82 -23.77 19.19
CA ILE A 395 -26.38 -23.82 18.93
C ILE A 395 -25.66 -24.36 20.18
N HIS A 396 -24.70 -25.26 19.98
CA HIS A 396 -23.78 -25.74 20.99
C HIS A 396 -22.64 -24.72 21.21
N PHE A 397 -22.16 -24.60 22.44
CA PHE A 397 -21.03 -23.73 22.79
C PHE A 397 -20.20 -24.43 23.88
N PRO A 398 -18.86 -24.42 23.83
CA PRO A 398 -18.02 -25.12 24.81
C PRO A 398 -18.28 -24.70 26.27
N GLY A 399 -18.63 -23.42 26.49
CA GLY A 399 -19.00 -22.87 27.79
C GLY A 399 -20.46 -23.09 28.21
N GLY A 400 -21.26 -23.81 27.42
CA GLY A 400 -22.68 -24.07 27.66
C GLY A 400 -23.63 -22.89 27.41
N ALA A 401 -23.11 -21.74 26.94
CA ALA A 401 -23.88 -20.54 26.63
C ALA A 401 -23.20 -19.71 25.52
N PRO A 402 -23.96 -18.96 24.70
CA PRO A 402 -23.42 -18.05 23.69
C PRO A 402 -22.62 -16.89 24.32
N PRO A 403 -21.70 -16.26 23.57
CA PRO A 403 -21.12 -14.98 23.93
C PRO A 403 -22.21 -13.94 24.22
N ALA A 404 -22.01 -13.14 25.27
CA ALA A 404 -22.99 -12.17 25.74
C ALA A 404 -23.37 -11.16 24.65
N ARG A 405 -24.67 -10.87 24.53
CA ARG A 405 -25.24 -9.96 23.52
C ARG A 405 -24.83 -8.51 23.82
N ASP A 406 -24.26 -7.83 22.83
CA ASP A 406 -24.04 -6.39 22.81
C ASP A 406 -25.39 -5.64 22.76
N SER A 407 -25.37 -4.35 23.09
CA SER A 407 -26.53 -3.45 23.04
C SER A 407 -27.03 -3.23 21.61
N SER A 408 -28.35 -3.33 21.40
CA SER A 408 -28.98 -3.31 20.06
C SER A 408 -28.76 -2.04 19.23
N CYS A 409 -28.36 -0.92 19.85
CA CYS A 409 -27.99 0.30 19.14
C CYS A 409 -26.77 0.16 18.21
N TRP A 410 -25.95 -0.89 18.35
CA TRP A 410 -24.89 -1.19 17.37
C TRP A 410 -25.43 -1.64 16.00
N PHE A 411 -26.74 -1.91 15.89
CA PHE A 411 -27.41 -2.37 14.67
C PHE A 411 -28.56 -1.44 14.23
N ASP A 412 -28.52 -0.19 14.66
CA ASP A 412 -29.37 0.90 14.19
C ASP A 412 -28.48 2.03 13.66
N PRO A 413 -28.46 2.29 12.34
CA PRO A 413 -27.57 3.29 11.75
C PRO A 413 -27.89 4.73 12.21
N ASN A 414 -29.02 4.96 12.90
CA ASN A 414 -29.43 6.27 13.37
C ASN A 414 -29.12 6.53 14.86
N THR A 415 -28.61 5.57 15.63
CA THR A 415 -28.32 5.77 17.07
C THR A 415 -26.89 5.40 17.47
N LEU A 416 -26.14 6.39 17.98
CA LEU A 416 -24.78 6.20 18.47
C LEU A 416 -24.77 5.41 19.80
N CYS A 417 -24.16 4.23 19.77
CA CYS A 417 -24.28 3.25 20.85
C CYS A 417 -23.19 3.41 21.92
N MET A 418 -23.59 3.64 23.19
CA MET A 418 -22.66 3.84 24.32
C MET A 418 -22.77 2.69 25.35
N ARG A 419 -21.61 2.20 25.80
CA ARG A 419 -21.43 0.93 26.54
C ARG A 419 -22.11 0.96 27.93
N GLY A 420 -23.02 0.00 28.19
CA GLY A 420 -23.57 -0.24 29.52
C GLY A 420 -24.36 -1.56 29.60
N SER A 421 -23.90 -2.50 30.43
CA SER A 421 -24.55 -3.80 30.67
C SER A 421 -24.95 -3.96 32.13
N GLN A 422 -26.10 -4.59 32.39
CA GLN A 422 -26.57 -4.94 33.74
C GLN A 422 -27.16 -6.36 33.76
N SER A 423 -26.92 -7.08 34.85
CA SER A 423 -27.25 -8.51 34.98
C SER A 423 -28.63 -8.76 35.61
N LEU A 424 -29.19 -9.94 35.36
CA LEU A 424 -30.60 -10.31 35.51
C LEU A 424 -31.09 -10.47 36.97
N SER A 425 -30.22 -10.33 37.97
CA SER A 425 -30.50 -10.67 39.38
C SER A 425 -31.51 -9.77 40.09
N SER A 426 -31.87 -8.63 39.51
CA SER A 426 -32.79 -7.65 40.11
C SER A 426 -34.28 -8.03 40.01
N LEU A 427 -34.67 -8.88 39.05
CA LEU A 427 -36.08 -9.21 38.78
C LEU A 427 -36.78 -9.92 39.94
N LEU A 428 -36.05 -10.75 40.71
CA LEU A 428 -36.63 -11.49 41.85
C LEU A 428 -37.00 -10.58 43.03
N GLY A 429 -36.28 -9.46 43.22
CA GLY A 429 -36.59 -8.48 44.27
C GLY A 429 -37.81 -7.61 43.95
N LEU A 430 -38.14 -7.43 42.67
CA LEU A 430 -39.22 -6.54 42.22
C LEU A 430 -40.60 -7.01 42.71
N ALA A 431 -40.84 -8.32 42.74
CA ALA A 431 -42.09 -8.91 43.19
C ALA A 431 -42.41 -8.61 44.66
N VAL A 432 -41.39 -8.56 45.52
CA VAL A 432 -41.53 -8.24 46.96
C VAL A 432 -41.81 -6.76 47.15
N ALA A 433 -41.19 -5.89 46.34
CA ALA A 433 -41.40 -4.44 46.42
C ALA A 433 -42.83 -4.00 46.10
N CYS A 434 -43.49 -4.64 45.12
CA CYS A 434 -44.85 -4.30 44.68
C CYS A 434 -45.90 -4.32 45.82
N VAL A 435 -45.76 -5.20 46.80
CA VAL A 435 -46.68 -5.29 47.95
C VAL A 435 -46.54 -4.08 48.89
N LEU A 436 -45.32 -3.54 49.04
CA LEU A 436 -45.03 -2.38 49.88
C LEU A 436 -45.51 -1.06 49.25
N VAL A 437 -45.48 -0.97 47.91
CA VAL A 437 -45.90 0.23 47.16
C VAL A 437 -47.37 0.60 47.40
N LEU A 438 -48.25 -0.38 47.52
CA LEU A 438 -49.69 -0.15 47.74
C LEU A 438 -49.98 0.53 49.09
N ALA A 439 -49.24 0.16 50.15
CA ALA A 439 -49.33 0.84 51.45
C ALA A 439 -48.78 2.27 51.40
N GLY A 440 -47.70 2.49 50.63
CA GLY A 440 -47.14 3.83 50.39
C GLY A 440 -48.09 4.79 49.65
N GLY A 441 -49.06 4.26 48.90
CA GLY A 441 -50.04 5.03 48.13
C GLY A 441 -50.77 6.11 48.96
N ILE A 442 -51.12 5.80 50.21
CA ILE A 442 -51.83 6.73 51.12
C ILE A 442 -50.93 7.88 51.57
N LEU A 443 -49.64 7.62 51.81
CA LEU A 443 -48.65 8.65 52.18
C LEU A 443 -48.44 9.67 51.05
N THR A 444 -48.62 9.26 49.79
CA THR A 444 -48.60 10.12 48.60
C THR A 444 -49.62 11.26 48.65
N CYS A 445 -50.67 11.17 49.47
CA CYS A 445 -51.60 12.27 49.68
C CYS A 445 -50.91 13.49 50.32
N LEU A 446 -50.01 13.27 51.28
CA LEU A 446 -49.21 14.35 51.90
C LEU A 446 -48.14 14.90 50.94
N ILE A 447 -47.66 14.08 49.99
CA ILE A 447 -46.75 14.52 48.92
C ILE A 447 -47.40 15.57 48.00
N ARG A 448 -48.72 15.80 48.05
CA ARG A 448 -49.36 16.94 47.37
C ARG A 448 -48.84 18.32 47.80
N LEU A 449 -48.26 18.49 49.00
CA LEU A 449 -47.51 19.72 49.34
C LEU A 449 -46.18 19.81 48.58
N GLY A 450 -45.50 18.68 48.36
CA GLY A 450 -44.26 18.60 47.58
C GLY A 450 -44.44 18.83 46.06
N VAL A 451 -45.66 18.69 45.53
CA VAL A 451 -45.96 18.88 44.09
C VAL A 451 -45.60 20.28 43.57
N GLN A 452 -45.53 21.31 44.44
CA GLN A 452 -45.04 22.63 44.03
C GLN A 452 -43.56 22.64 43.59
N GLN A 453 -42.70 21.77 44.14
CA GLN A 453 -41.31 21.65 43.69
C GLN A 453 -41.17 20.86 42.37
N LEU A 454 -42.10 19.94 42.08
CA LEU A 454 -41.97 19.02 40.93
C LEU A 454 -42.05 19.70 39.55
N ARG A 455 -42.53 20.95 39.47
CA ARG A 455 -42.55 21.75 38.22
C ARG A 455 -41.16 22.12 37.68
N LEU A 456 -40.08 21.80 38.39
CA LEU A 456 -38.70 22.07 37.95
C LEU A 456 -38.05 20.95 37.12
N VAL A 457 -38.60 19.73 37.11
CA VAL A 457 -37.88 18.54 36.58
C VAL A 457 -38.37 18.06 35.20
N ARG A 458 -39.64 18.27 34.84
CA ARG A 458 -40.16 17.93 33.49
C ARG A 458 -41.04 19.04 32.90
N GLY A 459 -40.69 19.44 31.68
CA GLY A 459 -41.30 20.52 30.88
C GLY A 459 -40.27 21.07 29.88
N PRO A 460 -40.68 21.91 28.90
CA PRO A 460 -39.77 22.43 27.86
C PRO A 460 -38.62 23.31 28.42
N HIS A 461 -38.77 23.83 29.63
CA HIS A 461 -37.77 24.65 30.33
C HIS A 461 -36.87 23.83 31.29
N ARG A 462 -36.56 22.57 30.97
CA ARG A 462 -35.64 21.73 31.77
C ARG A 462 -34.22 22.29 31.69
N VAL A 463 -33.69 22.80 32.79
CA VAL A 463 -32.34 23.40 32.91
C VAL A 463 -31.28 22.41 33.41
N LEU A 464 -31.69 21.34 34.12
CA LEU A 464 -30.79 20.34 34.70
C LEU A 464 -30.55 19.16 33.76
N LEU A 465 -29.29 18.96 33.36
CA LEU A 465 -28.80 17.89 32.50
C LEU A 465 -28.24 16.73 33.32
N SER A 466 -28.45 15.49 32.85
CA SER A 466 -28.07 14.26 33.57
C SER A 466 -26.90 13.53 32.92
N VAL A 467 -26.24 12.65 33.67
CA VAL A 467 -25.03 11.88 33.25
C VAL A 467 -25.23 11.09 31.95
N GLN A 468 -26.46 10.69 31.64
CA GLN A 468 -26.81 9.93 30.43
C GLN A 468 -26.93 10.80 29.16
N GLU A 469 -26.87 12.13 29.29
CA GLU A 469 -27.07 13.08 28.19
C GLU A 469 -25.74 13.70 27.69
N LEU A 470 -24.62 13.40 28.35
CA LEU A 470 -23.31 14.01 28.11
C LEU A 470 -22.21 12.95 28.05
N THR A 471 -21.55 12.82 26.89
CA THR A 471 -20.50 11.82 26.67
C THR A 471 -19.11 12.41 26.89
N PHE A 472 -18.46 12.02 27.99
CA PHE A 472 -17.16 12.56 28.41
C PHE A 472 -15.99 11.89 27.68
N ILE A 473 -15.24 12.66 26.90
CA ILE A 473 -14.15 12.15 26.08
C ILE A 473 -12.89 11.96 26.94
N HIS A 474 -12.53 10.71 27.18
CA HIS A 474 -11.27 10.34 27.83
C HIS A 474 -10.19 10.16 26.74
N ARG A 475 -9.13 10.97 26.77
CA ARG A 475 -7.95 10.76 25.92
C ARG A 475 -6.95 9.84 26.65
N PRO A 476 -6.40 8.79 26.01
CA PRO A 476 -5.22 8.14 26.53
C PRO A 476 -4.02 9.11 26.51
N PRO A 477 -3.00 8.92 27.37
CA PRO A 477 -1.84 9.80 27.42
C PRO A 477 -0.99 9.65 26.15
N ILE A 478 -0.93 10.71 25.34
CA ILE A 478 -0.07 10.75 24.15
C ILE A 478 1.38 10.84 24.61
N SER A 479 2.15 9.77 24.36
CA SER A 479 3.60 9.77 24.58
C SER A 479 4.28 10.72 23.61
N ARG A 480 5.05 11.68 24.14
CA ARG A 480 5.89 12.57 23.33
C ARG A 480 6.98 11.77 22.62
N ARG A 481 7.13 11.95 21.30
CA ARG A 481 8.42 11.81 20.61
C ARG A 481 8.59 12.92 19.57
N LEU A 482 9.84 13.27 19.32
CA LEU A 482 10.32 14.22 18.31
C LEU A 482 9.86 15.67 18.49
N HIS A 483 10.56 16.39 19.38
CA HIS A 483 11.31 17.55 18.90
C HIS A 483 12.77 17.35 19.30
N VAL A 484 13.70 17.77 18.43
CA VAL A 484 15.14 17.75 18.70
C VAL A 484 15.58 19.15 19.15
N ASP A 485 16.50 19.16 20.12
CA ASP A 485 17.43 20.20 20.58
C ASP A 485 17.13 21.68 20.32
N ASN A 486 17.19 22.47 21.40
CA ASN A 486 18.43 23.23 21.62
C ASN A 486 18.70 23.56 23.10
N THR A 487 19.92 23.99 23.40
CA THR A 487 20.47 24.10 24.76
C THR A 487 20.55 25.56 25.27
N SER A 488 20.45 25.73 26.60
CA SER A 488 21.15 26.80 27.34
C SER A 488 21.16 26.50 28.85
N GLU A 489 22.24 26.84 29.54
CA GLU A 489 22.43 26.60 30.97
C GLU A 489 21.94 27.77 31.83
N SER A 490 21.54 27.48 33.08
CA SER A 490 21.68 28.40 34.24
C SER A 490 21.63 27.60 35.55
N ARG A 491 22.44 27.97 36.56
CA ARG A 491 22.50 27.33 37.90
C ARG A 491 22.12 28.34 39.00
N SER A 492 21.49 27.89 40.09
CA SER A 492 21.66 28.33 41.52
C SER A 492 20.42 28.08 42.41
N VAL A 493 20.43 28.00 43.76
CA VAL A 493 21.43 27.63 44.81
C VAL A 493 20.68 27.31 46.14
N ALA A 494 21.08 26.22 46.84
CA ALA A 494 21.08 25.91 48.31
C ALA A 494 19.85 25.99 49.28
N ASP A 495 19.96 25.16 50.35
CA ASP A 495 19.49 25.25 51.77
C ASP A 495 17.98 25.22 52.17
N ASP A 496 17.56 24.68 53.35
CA ASP A 496 18.14 23.74 54.36
C ASP A 496 17.04 23.15 55.32
N GLY A 497 17.29 21.99 55.94
CA GLY A 497 16.57 21.40 57.10
C GLY A 497 15.15 20.81 56.88
N SER A 498 14.49 20.05 57.77
CA SER A 498 14.83 19.32 59.03
C SER A 498 13.53 18.64 59.59
N LEU A 499 13.42 17.44 60.20
CA LEU A 499 14.27 16.24 60.40
C LEU A 499 13.39 15.00 60.81
N ARG A 500 13.83 13.77 60.44
CA ARG A 500 13.53 12.41 60.98
C ARG A 500 12.19 12.04 61.69
N SER A 501 11.54 10.97 61.19
CA SER A 501 11.21 9.76 61.98
C SER A 501 11.08 8.52 61.06
N VAL A 502 10.97 7.28 61.60
CA VAL A 502 11.07 6.02 60.84
C VAL A 502 9.91 5.06 61.15
N ALA A 503 9.28 4.50 60.09
CA ALA A 503 8.53 3.25 60.13
C ALA A 503 8.53 2.58 58.73
N GLN A 504 8.61 1.26 58.66
CA GLN A 504 8.46 0.50 57.41
C GLN A 504 6.99 0.09 57.20
N GLY A 505 6.50 0.19 55.97
CA GLY A 505 5.15 -0.27 55.60
C GLY A 505 4.94 -0.28 54.09
N SER A 506 4.40 -1.38 53.56
CA SER A 506 4.19 -1.56 52.11
C SER A 506 2.92 -0.84 51.63
N ALA A 507 3.07 0.07 50.67
CA ALA A 507 1.98 0.57 49.85
C ALA A 507 2.51 1.00 48.47
N ARG A 508 1.85 0.60 47.39
CA ARG A 508 2.12 1.11 46.03
C ARG A 508 1.56 2.53 45.92
N SER A 509 2.36 3.48 45.44
CA SER A 509 1.86 4.79 45.04
C SER A 509 0.90 4.64 43.86
N LEU A 510 -0.37 4.98 44.08
CA LEU A 510 -1.39 5.07 43.04
C LEU A 510 -1.00 6.16 42.02
N PRO A 511 -1.26 5.96 40.71
CA PRO A 511 -1.33 7.08 39.78
C PRO A 511 -2.39 8.08 40.25
N ALA A 512 -2.12 9.38 40.10
CA ALA A 512 -3.13 10.40 40.36
C ALA A 512 -4.36 10.19 39.44
N PRO A 513 -5.60 10.44 39.91
CA PRO A 513 -6.78 10.32 39.08
C PRO A 513 -6.70 11.31 37.91
N GLN A 514 -6.87 10.81 36.68
CA GLN A 514 -6.88 11.64 35.49
C GLN A 514 -8.10 12.55 35.51
N GLU A 515 -7.90 13.86 35.40
CA GLU A 515 -9.02 14.79 35.32
C GLU A 515 -9.83 14.57 34.03
N PRO A 516 -11.17 14.50 34.09
CA PRO A 516 -11.98 14.45 32.89
C PRO A 516 -11.76 15.72 32.05
N THR A 517 -11.82 15.60 30.72
CA THR A 517 -11.63 16.74 29.81
C THR A 517 -12.74 17.79 29.96
N ASN A 518 -12.48 19.04 29.55
CA ASN A 518 -13.49 20.12 29.54
C ASN A 518 -14.42 20.06 28.31
N VAL A 519 -14.45 18.93 27.59
CA VAL A 519 -15.22 18.75 26.36
C VAL A 519 -16.02 17.45 26.44
N ALA A 520 -17.28 17.52 26.04
CA ALA A 520 -18.16 16.37 25.87
C ALA A 520 -18.99 16.53 24.60
N LEU A 521 -19.79 15.53 24.24
CA LEU A 521 -20.89 15.71 23.29
C LEU A 521 -22.24 15.71 24.02
N TYR A 522 -23.17 16.55 23.54
CA TYR A 522 -24.55 16.64 23.96
C TYR A 522 -25.44 16.52 22.72
N GLN A 523 -26.30 15.51 22.65
CA GLN A 523 -27.19 15.25 21.52
C GLN A 523 -26.49 15.08 20.14
N GLY A 524 -25.16 14.86 20.13
CA GLY A 524 -24.32 14.77 18.92
C GLY A 524 -23.45 16.00 18.67
N ASP A 525 -23.83 17.16 19.22
CA ASP A 525 -23.05 18.39 19.16
C ASP A 525 -21.96 18.45 20.22
N TRP A 526 -20.86 19.14 19.91
CA TRP A 526 -19.75 19.35 20.83
C TRP A 526 -20.11 20.44 21.85
N VAL A 527 -19.82 20.20 23.13
CA VAL A 527 -20.09 21.14 24.23
C VAL A 527 -18.90 21.31 25.16
N TRP A 528 -18.74 22.55 25.63
CA TRP A 528 -17.74 22.92 26.63
C TRP A 528 -18.32 22.77 28.04
N LEU A 529 -17.59 22.07 28.90
CA LEU A 529 -17.97 21.77 30.27
C LEU A 529 -17.13 22.57 31.25
N LYS A 530 -17.65 23.72 31.68
CA LYS A 530 -16.99 24.55 32.68
C LYS A 530 -17.29 24.04 34.09
N LYS A 531 -16.32 23.34 34.67
CA LYS A 531 -16.41 22.69 35.97
C LYS A 531 -16.42 23.68 37.13
N PHE A 532 -16.96 23.23 38.26
CA PHE A 532 -16.75 23.83 39.58
C PHE A 532 -15.75 22.97 40.37
N GLU A 533 -15.06 23.56 41.34
CA GLU A 533 -13.97 22.90 42.09
C GLU A 533 -14.45 21.62 42.81
N ALA A 534 -13.62 20.58 42.78
CA ALA A 534 -13.98 19.25 43.28
C ALA A 534 -13.98 19.21 44.82
N GLY A 535 -15.06 18.68 45.41
CA GLY A 535 -15.14 18.42 46.85
C GLY A 535 -16.52 18.65 47.47
N THR A 536 -17.40 19.42 46.82
CA THR A 536 -18.79 19.62 47.30
C THR A 536 -19.82 19.26 46.24
N VAL A 537 -20.80 18.43 46.60
CA VAL A 537 -22.04 18.30 45.81
C VAL A 537 -22.88 19.55 46.08
N LEU A 538 -22.77 20.54 45.19
CA LEU A 538 -23.49 21.80 45.29
C LEU A 538 -24.94 21.62 44.84
N GLU A 539 -25.83 21.36 45.80
CA GLU A 539 -27.28 21.37 45.54
C GLU A 539 -27.71 22.72 44.93
N LEU A 540 -28.32 22.64 43.74
CA LEU A 540 -28.64 23.80 42.92
C LEU A 540 -29.70 24.69 43.58
N ARG A 541 -29.29 25.87 44.07
CA ARG A 541 -30.20 26.73 44.85
C ARG A 541 -31.33 27.36 44.01
N PRO A 542 -32.51 27.62 44.62
CA PRO A 542 -33.61 28.32 43.97
C PRO A 542 -33.26 29.70 43.39
N SER A 543 -32.33 30.43 44.03
CA SER A 543 -31.77 31.70 43.53
C SER A 543 -31.08 31.52 42.17
N SER A 544 -30.23 30.50 42.06
CA SER A 544 -29.40 30.19 40.89
C SER A 544 -30.23 29.73 39.68
N LEU A 545 -31.37 29.09 39.92
CA LEU A 545 -32.32 28.67 38.87
C LEU A 545 -32.94 29.82 38.07
N SER A 546 -33.10 30.99 38.69
CA SER A 546 -33.63 32.18 37.99
C SER A 546 -32.59 32.80 37.05
N LEU A 547 -31.31 32.79 37.45
CA LEU A 547 -30.20 33.27 36.65
C LEU A 547 -29.90 32.33 35.48
N LEU A 548 -29.85 31.01 35.71
CA LEU A 548 -29.63 30.03 34.64
C LEU A 548 -30.70 30.06 33.54
N ARG A 549 -31.95 30.44 33.88
CA ARG A 549 -33.00 30.70 32.87
C ARG A 549 -32.68 31.91 32.02
N LYS A 550 -32.35 33.05 32.64
CA LYS A 550 -31.89 34.26 31.92
C LYS A 550 -30.73 33.96 30.98
N MET A 551 -29.71 33.23 31.45
CA MET A 551 -28.54 32.85 30.65
C MET A 551 -28.90 31.99 29.42
N ARG A 552 -29.88 31.08 29.54
CA ARG A 552 -30.37 30.28 28.40
C ARG A 552 -31.32 31.05 27.46
N GLU A 553 -31.93 32.14 27.93
CA GLU A 553 -32.75 33.06 27.13
C GLU A 553 -31.89 34.10 26.35
N LEU A 554 -30.57 34.13 26.56
CA LEU A 554 -29.62 34.88 25.74
C LEU A 554 -29.25 34.07 24.50
N GLN A 555 -29.70 34.52 23.32
CA GLN A 555 -29.37 33.92 22.02
C GLN A 555 -28.98 35.02 21.04
N HIS A 556 -27.74 34.97 20.57
CA HIS A 556 -27.15 35.94 19.63
C HIS A 556 -25.95 35.30 18.93
N GLU A 557 -25.68 35.61 17.67
CA GLU A 557 -24.59 34.95 16.92
C GLU A 557 -23.22 35.11 17.59
N ASN A 558 -22.95 36.27 18.19
CA ASN A 558 -21.70 36.58 18.90
C ASN A 558 -21.75 36.31 20.43
N VAL A 559 -22.63 35.43 20.93
CA VAL A 559 -22.67 35.03 22.35
C VAL A 559 -22.87 33.51 22.43
N THR A 560 -22.04 32.80 23.19
CA THR A 560 -22.15 31.33 23.30
C THR A 560 -23.41 30.91 24.05
N THR A 561 -24.18 29.98 23.50
CA THR A 561 -25.44 29.55 24.13
C THR A 561 -25.20 28.74 25.40
N CYS A 562 -25.90 29.08 26.49
CA CYS A 562 -25.95 28.30 27.73
C CYS A 562 -27.02 27.19 27.61
N LEU A 563 -26.59 25.94 27.47
CA LEU A 563 -27.49 24.80 27.23
C LEU A 563 -28.15 24.30 28.53
N GLY A 564 -27.38 24.23 29.62
CA GLY A 564 -27.89 23.83 30.93
C GLY A 564 -26.82 23.69 32.00
N PHE A 565 -27.22 23.19 33.16
CA PHE A 565 -26.34 22.88 34.29
C PHE A 565 -26.27 21.36 34.48
N PHE A 566 -25.08 20.84 34.73
CA PHE A 566 -24.79 19.41 34.91
C PHE A 566 -24.45 19.10 36.36
N MET A 567 -25.03 18.02 36.89
CA MET A 567 -24.68 17.49 38.21
C MET A 567 -24.48 15.97 38.17
N ALA A 568 -23.31 15.54 38.62
CA ALA A 568 -22.94 14.15 38.86
C ALA A 568 -22.21 14.03 40.22
N PRO A 569 -22.16 12.82 40.83
CA PRO A 569 -21.32 12.59 42.02
C PRO A 569 -19.87 12.96 41.72
N GLY A 570 -19.31 13.90 42.50
CA GLY A 570 -17.93 14.40 42.33
C GLY A 570 -17.72 15.41 41.19
N LEU A 571 -18.72 15.72 40.36
CA LEU A 571 -18.57 16.63 39.21
C LEU A 571 -19.82 17.47 38.96
N SER A 572 -19.72 18.78 39.17
CA SER A 572 -20.71 19.78 38.73
C SER A 572 -20.11 20.66 37.64
N ALA A 573 -20.88 21.02 36.61
CA ALA A 573 -20.41 21.86 35.50
C ALA A 573 -21.52 22.69 34.85
N LEU A 574 -21.17 23.84 34.30
CA LEU A 574 -22.01 24.59 33.36
C LEU A 574 -21.75 24.09 31.93
N VAL A 575 -22.81 23.89 31.15
CA VAL A 575 -22.74 23.32 29.79
C VAL A 575 -22.98 24.41 28.75
N MET A 576 -21.93 24.72 28.00
CA MET A 576 -21.90 25.79 26.99
C MET A 576 -21.65 25.22 25.61
N GLU A 577 -22.03 25.96 24.58
CA GLU A 577 -21.66 25.73 23.17
C GLU A 577 -20.12 25.65 22.98
N HIS A 578 -19.61 24.64 22.26
CA HIS A 578 -18.17 24.47 22.01
C HIS A 578 -17.68 25.27 20.78
N CYS A 579 -16.64 26.08 20.98
CA CYS A 579 -15.99 26.87 19.92
C CYS A 579 -14.63 26.26 19.55
N SER A 580 -14.54 25.65 18.36
CA SER A 580 -13.44 24.75 17.99
C SER A 580 -12.10 25.41 17.67
N ARG A 581 -12.02 26.74 17.60
CA ARG A 581 -10.75 27.49 17.39
C ARG A 581 -10.12 28.01 18.68
N GLY A 582 -10.68 27.72 19.85
CA GLY A 582 -10.16 28.17 21.14
C GLY A 582 -10.54 29.61 21.47
N SER A 583 -9.73 30.27 22.32
CA SER A 583 -9.94 31.68 22.70
C SER A 583 -9.20 32.66 21.79
N LEU A 584 -9.57 33.93 21.88
CA LEU A 584 -8.88 35.03 21.20
C LEU A 584 -7.41 35.16 21.65
N GLU A 585 -7.09 34.84 22.91
CA GLU A 585 -5.70 34.81 23.40
C GLU A 585 -4.87 33.73 22.67
N ASP A 586 -5.46 32.55 22.44
CA ASP A 586 -4.82 31.45 21.71
C ASP A 586 -4.63 31.77 20.22
N LEU A 587 -5.64 32.40 19.61
CA LEU A 587 -5.60 32.87 18.22
C LEU A 587 -4.53 33.94 17.99
N LEU A 588 -4.42 34.91 18.92
CA LEU A 588 -3.40 35.96 18.86
C LEU A 588 -2.00 35.38 19.03
N ARG A 589 -1.79 34.40 19.92
CA ARG A 589 -0.50 33.70 20.09
C ARG A 589 -0.05 32.86 18.89
N ASN A 590 -0.97 32.40 18.04
CA ASN A 590 -0.64 31.49 16.94
C ASN A 590 0.00 32.24 15.74
N GLU A 591 1.31 32.46 15.78
CA GLU A 591 2.07 33.20 14.77
C GLU A 591 1.88 32.70 13.33
N ALA A 592 1.59 31.40 13.14
CA ALA A 592 1.33 30.82 11.81
C ALA A 592 0.06 31.38 11.13
N LEU A 593 -0.86 31.97 11.89
CA LEU A 593 -1.98 32.74 11.34
C LEU A 593 -1.56 34.19 11.10
N GLN A 594 -1.58 34.65 9.84
CA GLN A 594 -1.39 36.07 9.54
C GLN A 594 -2.72 36.83 9.68
N LEU A 595 -2.82 37.63 10.74
CA LEU A 595 -4.02 38.39 11.10
C LEU A 595 -3.96 39.80 10.50
N ASP A 596 -4.47 39.94 9.26
CA ASP A 596 -4.59 41.24 8.58
C ASP A 596 -5.58 42.19 9.30
N TRP A 597 -5.56 43.49 8.96
CA TRP A 597 -6.46 44.47 9.61
C TRP A 597 -7.95 44.12 9.42
N THR A 598 -8.33 43.61 8.25
CA THR A 598 -9.73 43.22 7.95
C THR A 598 -10.19 42.07 8.84
N PHE A 599 -9.33 41.09 9.10
CA PHE A 599 -9.59 39.96 9.99
C PHE A 599 -9.59 40.37 11.48
N LYS A 600 -8.66 41.25 11.89
CA LYS A 600 -8.68 41.88 13.21
C LYS A 600 -9.98 42.66 13.43
N ALA A 601 -10.41 43.44 12.43
CA ALA A 601 -11.61 44.26 12.50
C ALA A 601 -12.91 43.44 12.55
N SER A 602 -12.99 42.29 11.88
CA SER A 602 -14.17 41.40 11.99
C SER A 602 -14.31 40.81 13.40
N LEU A 603 -13.22 40.30 13.99
CA LEU A 603 -13.24 39.78 15.37
C LEU A 603 -13.66 40.84 16.39
N LEU A 604 -13.13 42.06 16.25
CA LEU A 604 -13.48 43.19 17.12
C LEU A 604 -14.92 43.66 16.91
N LEU A 605 -15.43 43.70 15.68
CA LEU A 605 -16.83 44.04 15.41
C LEU A 605 -17.78 43.01 16.04
N ASP A 606 -17.43 41.73 15.98
CA ASP A 606 -18.17 40.63 16.60
C ASP A 606 -18.16 40.69 18.13
N LEU A 607 -17.02 41.01 18.74
CA LEU A 607 -16.92 41.28 20.19
C LEU A 607 -17.85 42.43 20.60
N ILE A 608 -17.78 43.55 19.89
CA ILE A 608 -18.61 44.73 20.18
C ILE A 608 -20.11 44.39 20.00
N ARG A 609 -20.49 43.63 18.97
CA ARG A 609 -21.87 43.13 18.79
C ARG A 609 -22.32 42.25 19.97
N GLY A 610 -21.49 41.31 20.40
CA GLY A 610 -21.78 40.39 21.52
C GLY A 610 -22.02 41.11 22.83
N VAL A 611 -21.11 42.01 23.23
CA VAL A 611 -21.26 42.77 24.49
C VAL A 611 -22.41 43.77 24.41
N ARG A 612 -22.62 44.42 23.26
CA ARG A 612 -23.78 45.32 23.03
C ARG A 612 -25.11 44.58 23.21
N TYR A 613 -25.24 43.35 22.71
CA TYR A 613 -26.43 42.52 22.93
C TYR A 613 -26.68 42.23 24.43
N LEU A 614 -25.63 41.89 25.19
CA LEU A 614 -25.73 41.67 26.64
C LEU A 614 -26.19 42.96 27.36
N HIS A 615 -25.61 44.11 27.02
CA HIS A 615 -25.97 45.41 27.61
C HIS A 615 -27.41 45.83 27.27
N HIS A 616 -27.90 45.54 26.06
CA HIS A 616 -29.31 45.74 25.67
C HIS A 616 -30.28 44.82 26.41
N ARG A 617 -29.81 43.71 26.99
CA ARG A 617 -30.58 42.86 27.93
C ARG A 617 -30.35 43.22 29.40
N HIS A 618 -29.71 44.36 29.67
CA HIS A 618 -29.30 44.80 31.02
C HIS A 618 -28.47 43.75 31.77
N PHE A 619 -27.61 43.04 31.04
CA PHE A 619 -26.75 41.98 31.54
C PHE A 619 -25.29 42.41 31.38
N SER A 620 -24.58 42.62 32.49
CA SER A 620 -23.14 42.89 32.47
C SER A 620 -22.33 41.60 32.37
N HIS A 621 -21.11 41.69 31.84
CA HIS A 621 -20.22 40.55 31.71
C HIS A 621 -19.36 40.34 32.97
N GLY A 622 -18.85 41.43 33.55
CA GLY A 622 -18.13 41.50 34.82
C GLY A 622 -16.72 40.91 34.84
N ARG A 623 -16.45 39.88 34.03
CA ARG A 623 -15.12 39.28 33.81
C ARG A 623 -14.83 39.13 32.31
N LEU A 624 -14.92 40.23 31.57
CA LEU A 624 -14.61 40.24 30.14
C LEU A 624 -13.08 40.29 29.93
N LYS A 625 -12.55 39.38 29.12
CA LYS A 625 -11.11 39.25 28.79
C LYS A 625 -10.96 38.45 27.49
N SER A 626 -9.78 38.48 26.86
CA SER A 626 -9.49 37.73 25.63
C SER A 626 -9.71 36.21 25.77
N ARG A 627 -9.39 35.60 26.92
CA ARG A 627 -9.71 34.18 27.22
C ARG A 627 -11.21 33.85 27.17
N ASN A 628 -12.07 34.83 27.48
CA ASN A 628 -13.53 34.68 27.55
C ASN A 628 -14.21 35.08 26.22
N CYS A 629 -13.41 35.35 25.19
CA CYS A 629 -13.83 35.56 23.81
C CYS A 629 -13.37 34.34 23.01
N VAL A 630 -14.30 33.52 22.51
CA VAL A 630 -13.99 32.24 21.84
C VAL A 630 -14.43 32.25 20.38
N VAL A 631 -13.81 31.43 19.54
CA VAL A 631 -13.96 31.52 18.07
C VAL A 631 -14.51 30.21 17.48
N ASP A 632 -15.59 30.32 16.70
CA ASP A 632 -16.26 29.17 16.08
C ASP A 632 -15.48 28.61 14.86
N GLY A 633 -15.95 27.49 14.30
CA GLY A 633 -15.31 26.85 13.14
C GLY A 633 -15.29 27.72 11.86
N ARG A 634 -16.11 28.77 11.80
CA ARG A 634 -16.27 29.74 10.70
C ARG A 634 -15.54 31.07 10.97
N PHE A 635 -14.74 31.13 12.03
CA PHE A 635 -14.05 32.33 12.53
C PHE A 635 -14.96 33.47 13.04
N VAL A 636 -16.21 33.16 13.42
CA VAL A 636 -17.08 34.10 14.14
C VAL A 636 -16.69 34.12 15.62
N LEU A 637 -16.50 35.32 16.18
CA LEU A 637 -16.19 35.48 17.60
C LEU A 637 -17.47 35.49 18.44
N LYS A 638 -17.44 34.74 19.55
CA LYS A 638 -18.52 34.63 20.54
C LYS A 638 -18.03 34.94 21.95
N VAL A 639 -18.81 35.73 22.68
CA VAL A 639 -18.55 36.04 24.10
C VAL A 639 -19.08 34.91 24.98
N THR A 640 -18.25 34.36 25.87
CA THR A 640 -18.58 33.28 26.80
C THR A 640 -18.30 33.66 28.25
N ASP A 641 -18.71 32.84 29.22
CA ASP A 641 -18.59 33.09 30.67
C ASP A 641 -19.40 34.27 31.26
N HIS A 642 -20.26 34.91 30.47
CA HIS A 642 -21.23 35.90 30.95
C HIS A 642 -22.07 35.32 32.10
N GLY A 643 -22.25 36.08 33.19
CA GLY A 643 -23.05 35.66 34.35
C GLY A 643 -22.43 34.58 35.25
N TYR A 644 -21.26 34.01 34.91
CA TYR A 644 -20.61 32.97 35.70
C TYR A 644 -20.23 33.44 37.12
N ALA A 645 -19.87 34.72 37.30
CA ALA A 645 -19.58 35.31 38.60
C ALA A 645 -20.84 35.40 39.50
N GLU A 646 -21.94 35.95 38.97
CA GLU A 646 -23.23 35.99 39.66
C GLU A 646 -23.72 34.59 40.04
N LEU A 647 -23.48 33.59 39.19
CA LEU A 647 -23.84 32.20 39.44
C LEU A 647 -23.05 31.60 40.61
N LEU A 648 -21.74 31.85 40.72
CA LEU A 648 -20.92 31.42 41.85
C LEU A 648 -21.43 32.02 43.17
N ASP A 649 -21.68 33.34 43.20
CA ASP A 649 -22.16 34.03 44.40
C ASP A 649 -23.60 33.60 44.78
N ALA A 650 -24.50 33.38 43.81
CA ALA A 650 -25.84 32.86 44.03
C ALA A 650 -25.84 31.44 44.66
N GLN A 651 -24.88 30.60 44.25
CA GLN A 651 -24.62 29.28 44.86
C GLN A 651 -23.85 29.37 46.18
N ARG A 652 -23.22 30.51 46.51
CA ARG A 652 -22.14 30.63 47.52
C ARG A 652 -21.12 29.49 47.38
N ALA A 653 -20.71 29.18 46.15
CA ALA A 653 -19.63 28.24 45.91
C ALA A 653 -18.29 28.84 46.37
N PRO A 654 -17.26 28.02 46.65
CA PRO A 654 -15.89 28.51 46.66
C PRO A 654 -15.62 29.25 45.35
N CYS A 655 -15.15 30.49 45.46
CA CYS A 655 -14.72 31.28 44.32
C CYS A 655 -13.23 31.54 44.51
N PRO A 656 -12.35 30.90 43.72
CA PRO A 656 -10.91 31.10 43.83
C PRO A 656 -10.59 32.59 43.65
N GLN A 657 -9.59 33.09 44.40
CA GLN A 657 -9.18 34.48 44.23
C GLN A 657 -8.55 34.63 42.83
N PRO A 658 -8.97 35.64 42.05
CA PRO A 658 -8.38 35.88 40.73
C PRO A 658 -6.89 36.18 40.90
N THR A 659 -6.05 35.58 40.05
CA THR A 659 -4.62 35.91 40.03
C THR A 659 -4.43 37.35 39.58
N PRO A 660 -3.30 38.00 39.91
CA PRO A 660 -2.98 39.34 39.42
C PRO A 660 -3.13 39.46 37.90
N GLU A 661 -2.67 38.47 37.13
CA GLU A 661 -2.87 38.42 35.67
C GLU A 661 -4.35 38.56 35.25
N GLU A 662 -5.29 37.89 35.92
CA GLU A 662 -6.72 37.98 35.60
C GLU A 662 -7.33 39.37 35.85
N LEU A 663 -6.71 40.16 36.73
CA LEU A 663 -7.21 41.48 37.12
C LEU A 663 -6.81 42.58 36.12
N LEU A 664 -5.92 42.32 35.16
CA LEU A 664 -5.44 43.32 34.19
C LEU A 664 -6.54 43.91 33.28
N TRP A 665 -7.63 43.16 33.05
CA TRP A 665 -8.82 43.62 32.31
C TRP A 665 -9.87 44.32 33.20
N THR A 666 -9.65 44.39 34.52
CA THR A 666 -10.66 44.87 35.48
C THR A 666 -10.56 46.38 35.66
N ALA A 667 -11.69 47.07 35.59
CA ALA A 667 -11.76 48.52 35.69
C ALA A 667 -11.33 49.03 37.08
N PRO A 668 -10.65 50.21 37.17
CA PRO A 668 -10.05 50.70 38.41
C PRO A 668 -11.06 50.89 39.55
N GLU A 669 -12.29 51.28 39.25
CA GLU A 669 -13.36 51.41 40.25
C GLU A 669 -13.78 50.06 40.87
N LEU A 670 -13.70 48.97 40.11
CA LEU A 670 -14.04 47.62 40.58
C LEU A 670 -12.91 46.99 41.40
N LEU A 671 -11.66 47.40 41.16
CA LEU A 671 -10.50 47.01 41.95
C LEU A 671 -10.47 47.71 43.33
N ARG A 672 -10.95 48.96 43.40
CA ARG A 672 -10.98 49.76 44.64
C ARG A 672 -12.06 49.31 45.64
N VAL A 673 -13.13 48.66 45.18
CA VAL A 673 -14.23 48.18 46.02
C VAL A 673 -13.98 46.74 46.47
N PRO A 674 -14.03 46.41 47.78
CA PRO A 674 -13.93 45.03 48.26
C PRO A 674 -15.03 44.14 47.66
N GLY A 675 -14.64 43.18 46.81
CA GLY A 675 -15.57 42.32 46.06
C GLY A 675 -16.15 42.95 44.78
N GLY A 676 -15.81 44.19 44.43
CA GLY A 676 -16.30 44.88 43.22
C GLY A 676 -15.98 44.12 41.93
N ALA A 677 -14.80 43.49 41.86
CA ALA A 677 -14.38 42.58 40.79
C ALA A 677 -15.25 41.32 40.61
N ARG A 678 -16.25 41.08 41.47
CA ARG A 678 -17.28 40.02 41.29
C ARG A 678 -18.61 40.57 40.75
N GLN A 679 -18.93 41.84 41.00
CA GLN A 679 -20.26 42.43 40.76
C GLN A 679 -20.39 43.25 39.47
N GLY A 680 -19.30 43.37 38.68
CA GLY A 680 -19.30 43.65 37.23
C GLY A 680 -20.30 44.68 36.69
N THR A 681 -19.86 45.91 36.45
CA THR A 681 -20.70 46.98 35.87
C THR A 681 -20.61 47.05 34.34
N LEU A 682 -21.65 47.58 33.68
CA LEU A 682 -21.67 47.83 32.23
C LEU A 682 -20.51 48.76 31.78
N LYS A 683 -20.19 49.78 32.59
CA LYS A 683 -19.03 50.67 32.37
C LYS A 683 -17.69 49.97 32.66
N GLY A 684 -17.68 48.91 33.48
CA GLY A 684 -16.53 48.04 33.68
C GLY A 684 -16.23 47.18 32.44
N ASP A 685 -17.26 46.56 31.85
CA ASP A 685 -17.12 45.80 30.59
C ASP A 685 -16.55 46.68 29.46
N THR A 686 -16.91 47.97 29.46
CA THR A 686 -16.40 48.97 28.50
C THR A 686 -14.89 49.18 28.63
N PHE A 687 -14.37 49.24 29.86
CA PHE A 687 -12.92 49.31 30.13
C PHE A 687 -12.22 48.04 29.64
N SER A 688 -12.80 46.86 29.90
CA SER A 688 -12.26 45.57 29.44
C SER A 688 -12.17 45.47 27.91
N ILE A 689 -13.12 46.07 27.17
CA ILE A 689 -13.04 46.18 25.69
C ILE A 689 -11.82 47.02 25.26
N GLY A 690 -11.49 48.09 25.98
CA GLY A 690 -10.27 48.88 25.72
C GLY A 690 -9.00 48.04 25.83
N ILE A 691 -8.89 47.18 26.85
CA ILE A 691 -7.73 46.28 27.00
C ILE A 691 -7.69 45.23 25.88
N ILE A 692 -8.83 44.64 25.49
CA ILE A 692 -8.88 43.65 24.39
C ILE A 692 -8.58 44.29 23.02
N LEU A 693 -8.98 45.55 22.81
CA LEU A 693 -8.58 46.33 21.64
C LEU A 693 -7.05 46.45 21.53
N GLN A 694 -6.36 46.73 22.63
CA GLN A 694 -4.89 46.72 22.68
C GLN A 694 -4.32 45.33 22.33
N GLU A 695 -4.82 44.25 22.94
CA GLU A 695 -4.34 42.89 22.66
C GLU A 695 -4.42 42.53 21.18
N VAL A 696 -5.52 42.87 20.50
CA VAL A 696 -5.72 42.59 19.07
C VAL A 696 -4.87 43.52 18.18
N LEU A 697 -4.72 44.80 18.55
CA LEU A 697 -3.88 45.75 17.84
C LEU A 697 -2.40 45.31 17.89
N THR A 698 -1.82 45.19 19.08
CA THR A 698 -0.40 44.85 19.28
C THR A 698 -0.07 43.37 19.08
N ARG A 699 -1.09 42.50 18.98
CA ARG A 699 -0.96 41.03 18.92
C ARG A 699 -0.14 40.48 20.10
N GLY A 700 -0.43 40.97 21.31
CA GLY A 700 0.34 40.64 22.51
C GLY A 700 -0.49 40.75 23.78
N ALA A 701 0.09 40.39 24.92
CA ALA A 701 -0.57 40.42 26.22
C ALA A 701 -1.02 41.84 26.64
N PRO A 702 -1.98 41.97 27.58
CA PRO A 702 -2.30 43.25 28.21
C PRO A 702 -1.06 43.94 28.77
N TYR A 703 -0.91 45.25 28.53
CA TYR A 703 0.22 46.07 29.01
C TYR A 703 1.61 45.57 28.58
N CYS A 704 1.73 44.79 27.49
CA CYS A 704 3.00 44.20 27.04
C CYS A 704 4.14 45.22 26.90
N SER A 705 3.85 46.43 26.43
CA SER A 705 4.80 47.55 26.25
C SER A 705 5.33 48.16 27.56
N SER A 706 4.86 47.72 28.74
CA SER A 706 5.20 48.35 30.03
C SER A 706 6.41 47.77 30.75
N GLY A 707 6.73 46.49 30.54
CA GLY A 707 7.84 45.79 31.22
C GLY A 707 7.68 45.59 32.73
N LEU A 708 6.49 45.81 33.29
CA LEU A 708 6.19 45.72 34.73
C LEU A 708 5.53 44.40 35.12
N SER A 709 5.56 44.02 36.41
CA SER A 709 4.78 42.87 36.90
C SER A 709 3.28 43.18 36.96
N ALA A 710 2.44 42.16 36.92
CA ALA A 710 0.98 42.32 37.02
C ALA A 710 0.58 43.02 38.34
N GLU A 711 1.23 42.67 39.45
CA GLU A 711 1.01 43.26 40.78
C GLU A 711 1.41 44.74 40.81
N GLU A 712 2.47 45.13 40.11
CA GLU A 712 2.91 46.52 40.00
C GLU A 712 1.96 47.34 39.13
N ILE A 713 1.49 46.79 38.01
CA ILE A 713 0.47 47.41 37.15
C ILE A 713 -0.81 47.64 37.96
N ILE A 714 -1.31 46.62 38.66
CA ILE A 714 -2.52 46.71 39.50
C ILE A 714 -2.36 47.77 40.59
N ARG A 715 -1.21 47.85 41.27
CA ARG A 715 -0.94 48.92 42.26
C ARG A 715 -1.01 50.31 41.62
N LYS A 716 -0.40 50.51 40.46
CA LYS A 716 -0.41 51.80 39.74
C LYS A 716 -1.80 52.16 39.17
N VAL A 717 -2.63 51.17 38.83
CA VAL A 717 -4.04 51.38 38.44
C VAL A 717 -4.94 51.66 39.66
N LEU A 718 -4.70 51.00 40.80
CA LEU A 718 -5.44 51.23 42.05
C LEU A 718 -5.25 52.66 42.58
N SER A 719 -4.03 53.17 42.61
CA SER A 719 -3.69 54.49 43.18
C SER A 719 -2.92 55.38 42.19
N PRO A 720 -3.60 56.10 41.29
CA PRO A 720 -3.00 57.21 40.56
C PRO A 720 -2.68 58.39 41.51
N PRO A 721 -1.73 59.29 41.19
CA PRO A 721 -0.94 59.37 39.95
C PRO A 721 0.44 58.66 40.04
N PRO A 722 1.11 58.40 38.89
CA PRO A 722 0.66 58.63 37.51
C PRO A 722 -0.35 57.58 37.04
N LEU A 723 -1.13 57.90 36.00
CA LEU A 723 -2.04 56.95 35.37
C LEU A 723 -1.26 55.86 34.62
N CYS A 724 -1.47 54.60 35.00
CA CYS A 724 -0.98 53.46 34.25
C CYS A 724 -2.03 53.04 33.21
N ARG A 725 -1.64 52.99 31.93
CA ARG A 725 -2.43 52.51 30.78
C ARG A 725 -1.50 51.82 29.76
N PRO A 726 -2.00 50.92 28.90
CA PRO A 726 -1.20 50.32 27.84
C PRO A 726 -0.74 51.35 26.80
N LEU A 727 0.48 51.20 26.28
CA LEU A 727 1.01 52.03 25.19
C LEU A 727 0.96 51.25 23.87
N VAL A 728 0.40 51.85 22.82
CA VAL A 728 0.24 51.26 21.48
C VAL A 728 0.80 52.21 20.42
N SER A 729 1.71 51.75 19.58
CA SER A 729 2.21 52.55 18.45
C SER A 729 1.11 52.78 17.40
N PRO A 730 1.02 53.96 16.76
CA PRO A 730 0.09 54.20 15.63
C PRO A 730 0.30 53.24 14.44
N ASP A 731 1.44 52.55 14.34
CA ASP A 731 1.71 51.57 13.28
C ASP A 731 0.85 50.29 13.38
N HIS A 732 0.24 50.01 14.54
CA HIS A 732 -0.49 48.75 14.78
C HIS A 732 -1.95 48.75 14.32
N GLY A 733 -2.51 49.90 13.92
CA GLY A 733 -3.87 50.00 13.38
C GLY A 733 -4.34 51.46 13.17
N PRO A 734 -5.55 51.68 12.64
CA PRO A 734 -6.08 53.01 12.38
C PRO A 734 -6.10 53.90 13.64
N LEU A 735 -5.70 55.16 13.50
CA LEU A 735 -5.58 56.12 14.60
C LEU A 735 -6.93 56.33 15.32
N GLU A 736 -8.01 56.30 14.56
CA GLU A 736 -9.39 56.41 15.07
C GLU A 736 -9.77 55.21 15.96
N CYS A 737 -9.19 54.03 15.71
CA CYS A 737 -9.39 52.85 16.53
C CYS A 737 -8.60 52.95 17.84
N ILE A 738 -7.39 53.52 17.78
CA ILE A 738 -6.56 53.80 18.96
C ILE A 738 -7.24 54.85 19.85
N GLN A 739 -7.77 55.93 19.27
CA GLN A 739 -8.56 56.94 20.00
C GLN A 739 -9.84 56.36 20.63
N LEU A 740 -10.51 55.41 19.96
CA LEU A 740 -11.68 54.73 20.51
C LEU A 740 -11.32 53.77 21.65
N MET A 741 -10.19 53.07 21.55
CA MET A 741 -9.61 52.26 22.62
C MET A 741 -9.28 53.11 23.85
N GLU A 742 -8.69 54.30 23.65
CA GLU A 742 -8.38 55.25 24.73
C GLU A 742 -9.63 55.75 25.46
N GLN A 743 -10.68 56.11 24.72
CA GLN A 743 -11.99 56.49 25.28
C GLN A 743 -12.63 55.38 26.11
N CYS A 744 -12.44 54.10 25.73
CA CYS A 744 -12.99 52.96 26.45
C CYS A 744 -12.36 52.76 27.84
N TRP A 745 -11.07 53.05 28.04
CA TRP A 745 -10.36 52.81 29.30
C TRP A 745 -10.22 54.05 30.20
N GLU A 746 -11.07 55.06 30.01
CA GLU A 746 -11.08 56.28 30.82
C GLU A 746 -11.20 56.02 32.33
N GLU A 747 -10.58 56.89 33.13
CA GLU A 747 -10.50 56.70 34.59
C GLU A 747 -11.88 56.86 35.26
N ALA A 748 -12.69 57.82 34.79
CA ALA A 748 -14.05 58.03 35.25
C ALA A 748 -15.03 57.12 34.47
N PRO A 749 -15.84 56.27 35.15
CA PRO A 749 -16.79 55.36 34.46
C PRO A 749 -17.81 56.08 33.58
N GLU A 750 -18.25 57.28 33.98
CA GLU A 750 -19.23 58.06 33.21
C GLU A 750 -18.64 58.63 31.90
N SER A 751 -17.34 58.93 31.86
CA SER A 751 -16.64 59.44 30.67
C SER A 751 -16.45 58.40 29.57
N ARG A 752 -16.51 57.10 29.90
CA ARG A 752 -16.42 56.00 28.92
C ARG A 752 -17.66 56.00 28.00
N PRO A 753 -17.53 55.83 26.67
CA PRO A 753 -18.66 55.82 25.76
C PRO A 753 -19.62 54.63 26.00
N SER A 754 -20.81 54.67 25.41
CA SER A 754 -21.76 53.54 25.43
C SER A 754 -21.44 52.52 24.32
N LEU A 755 -21.88 51.27 24.50
CA LEU A 755 -21.70 50.21 23.50
C LEU A 755 -22.35 50.52 22.13
N ASP A 756 -23.42 51.33 22.11
CA ASP A 756 -24.02 51.84 20.87
C ASP A 756 -23.16 52.91 20.18
N GLN A 757 -22.48 53.77 20.96
CA GLN A 757 -21.53 54.75 20.44
C GLN A 757 -20.29 54.05 19.88
N ILE A 758 -19.68 53.13 20.67
CA ILE A 758 -18.54 52.31 20.26
C ILE A 758 -18.85 51.53 18.98
N TYR A 759 -20.00 50.85 18.90
CA TYR A 759 -20.42 50.15 17.69
C TYR A 759 -20.56 51.08 16.48
N SER A 760 -21.08 52.29 16.68
CA SER A 760 -21.27 53.27 15.60
C SER A 760 -19.93 53.85 15.11
N GLN A 761 -19.05 54.22 16.04
CA GLN A 761 -17.68 54.70 15.77
C GLN A 761 -16.86 53.60 15.08
N PHE A 762 -16.75 52.41 15.65
CA PHE A 762 -16.00 51.28 15.07
C PHE A 762 -16.55 50.84 13.71
N LYS A 763 -17.87 50.91 13.51
CA LYS A 763 -18.49 50.69 12.19
C LYS A 763 -18.10 51.78 11.19
N SER A 764 -17.98 53.04 11.59
CA SER A 764 -17.54 54.14 10.70
C SER A 764 -16.06 54.03 10.30
N ILE A 765 -15.18 53.61 11.21
CA ILE A 765 -13.74 53.36 10.94
C ILE A 765 -13.55 52.30 9.84
N ASN A 766 -14.50 51.37 9.71
CA ASN A 766 -14.48 50.30 8.71
C ASN A 766 -15.36 50.57 7.47
N GLN A 767 -15.92 51.78 7.30
CA GLN A 767 -16.68 52.14 6.09
C GLN A 767 -15.74 52.41 4.90
N GLY A 768 -15.58 51.40 4.03
CA GLY A 768 -14.91 51.52 2.74
C GLY A 768 -14.34 50.20 2.23
N LYS A 769 -13.90 49.31 3.12
CA LYS A 769 -13.29 48.02 2.79
C LYS A 769 -14.31 46.87 2.92
N LYS A 770 -15.20 46.73 1.94
CA LYS A 770 -16.17 45.62 1.84
C LYS A 770 -15.58 44.34 1.22
N THR A 771 -14.39 43.93 1.65
CA THR A 771 -13.89 42.57 1.38
C THR A 771 -14.43 41.64 2.45
N SER A 772 -15.03 40.52 2.06
CA SER A 772 -15.46 39.48 2.99
C SER A 772 -14.24 38.86 3.66
N VAL A 773 -14.40 38.36 4.89
CA VAL A 773 -13.37 37.53 5.56
C VAL A 773 -13.08 36.29 4.71
N ALA A 774 -14.09 35.76 4.02
CA ALA A 774 -13.95 34.68 3.05
C ALA A 774 -13.03 35.06 1.88
N ASP A 775 -13.01 36.31 1.41
CA ASP A 775 -12.20 36.73 0.27
C ASP A 775 -10.70 36.78 0.62
N SER A 776 -10.36 37.14 1.87
CA SER A 776 -8.96 37.09 2.35
C SER A 776 -8.51 35.64 2.57
N MET A 777 -9.39 34.80 3.13
CA MET A 777 -9.14 33.36 3.26
C MET A 777 -8.99 32.64 1.93
N LEU A 778 -9.81 32.97 0.91
CA LEU A 778 -9.71 32.42 -0.44
C LEU A 778 -8.36 32.76 -1.06
N ARG A 779 -7.92 34.02 -1.03
CA ARG A 779 -6.59 34.42 -1.53
C ARG A 779 -5.43 33.74 -0.79
N MET A 780 -5.60 33.46 0.49
CA MET A 780 -4.61 32.69 1.25
C MET A 780 -4.57 31.23 0.79
N LEU A 781 -5.73 30.59 0.55
CA LEU A 781 -5.84 29.22 0.04
C LEU A 781 -5.34 29.10 -1.41
N GLU A 782 -5.67 30.06 -2.28
CA GLU A 782 -5.15 30.17 -3.66
C GLU A 782 -3.62 30.19 -3.65
N LYS A 783 -3.01 31.01 -2.79
CA LYS A 783 -1.55 31.07 -2.64
C LYS A 783 -0.94 29.77 -2.08
N TYR A 784 -1.63 29.08 -1.18
CA TYR A 784 -1.20 27.76 -0.71
C TYR A 784 -1.33 26.67 -1.80
N SER A 785 -2.34 26.76 -2.69
CA SER A 785 -2.46 25.87 -3.86
C SER A 785 -1.28 26.08 -4.80
N GLN A 786 -0.98 27.33 -5.16
CA GLN A 786 0.12 27.64 -6.09
C GLN A 786 1.46 27.12 -5.57
N ASN A 787 1.79 27.38 -4.30
CA ASN A 787 3.00 26.87 -3.67
C ASN A 787 3.08 25.32 -3.64
N LEU A 788 1.94 24.62 -3.64
CA LEU A 788 1.90 23.15 -3.70
C LEU A 788 2.00 22.63 -5.13
N GLU A 789 1.43 23.35 -6.11
CA GLU A 789 1.58 23.07 -7.54
C GLU A 789 3.05 23.21 -7.96
N ASP A 790 3.72 24.30 -7.54
CA ASP A 790 5.15 24.54 -7.79
C ASP A 790 6.02 23.40 -7.20
N LEU A 791 5.74 22.99 -5.95
CA LEU A 791 6.45 21.89 -5.28
C LEU A 791 6.18 20.52 -5.94
N VAL A 792 4.95 20.28 -6.41
CA VAL A 792 4.62 19.05 -7.16
C VAL A 792 5.33 19.04 -8.53
N GLN A 793 5.47 20.19 -9.19
CA GLN A 793 6.26 20.29 -10.42
C GLN A 793 7.73 19.98 -10.15
N GLU A 794 8.36 20.61 -9.14
CA GLU A 794 9.75 20.32 -8.75
C GLU A 794 9.98 18.82 -8.54
N ARG A 795 9.06 18.14 -7.83
CA ARG A 795 9.15 16.68 -7.60
C ARG A 795 8.89 15.82 -8.83
N THR A 796 8.09 16.26 -9.80
CA THR A 796 7.95 15.52 -11.06
C THR A 796 9.17 15.70 -11.97
N GLU A 797 9.83 16.85 -11.93
CA GLU A 797 11.11 17.07 -12.63
C GLU A 797 12.26 16.26 -12.00
N GLU A 798 12.37 16.20 -10.65
CA GLU A 798 13.30 15.29 -9.96
C GLU A 798 13.10 13.81 -10.38
N LEU A 799 11.84 13.35 -10.38
CA LEU A 799 11.48 11.96 -10.68
C LEU A 799 11.78 11.58 -12.13
N GLU A 800 11.50 12.47 -13.10
CA GLU A 800 11.81 12.21 -14.52
C GLU A 800 13.33 12.21 -14.76
N LEU A 801 14.11 13.04 -14.05
CA LEU A 801 15.57 12.97 -14.08
C LEU A 801 16.15 11.69 -13.44
N GLU A 802 15.55 11.17 -12.37
CA GLU A 802 15.93 9.87 -11.79
C GLU A 802 15.55 8.70 -12.70
N ARG A 803 14.36 8.75 -13.29
CA ARG A 803 13.91 7.80 -14.31
C ARG A 803 14.87 7.76 -15.50
N GLN A 804 15.27 8.90 -16.07
CA GLN A 804 16.19 8.95 -17.21
C GLN A 804 17.59 8.36 -16.88
N LYS A 805 18.09 8.55 -15.65
CA LYS A 805 19.32 7.87 -15.19
C LYS A 805 19.12 6.35 -15.15
N THR A 806 17.99 5.90 -14.62
CA THR A 806 17.63 4.48 -14.52
C THR A 806 17.46 3.82 -15.90
N GLU A 807 16.80 4.49 -16.85
CA GLU A 807 16.64 4.00 -18.22
C GLU A 807 17.99 3.92 -18.96
N ARG A 808 18.90 4.88 -18.75
CA ARG A 808 20.27 4.83 -19.29
C ARG A 808 21.08 3.66 -18.72
N LEU A 809 21.00 3.40 -17.41
CA LEU A 809 21.68 2.26 -16.79
C LEU A 809 21.14 0.92 -17.31
N LEU A 810 19.81 0.78 -17.42
CA LEU A 810 19.19 -0.46 -17.92
C LEU A 810 19.62 -0.78 -19.36
N SER A 811 19.68 0.24 -20.23
CA SER A 811 20.13 0.12 -21.62
C SER A 811 21.64 -0.04 -21.80
N GLN A 812 22.44 0.10 -20.74
CA GLN A 812 23.87 -0.25 -20.71
C GLN A 812 24.11 -1.69 -20.26
N MET A 813 23.21 -2.28 -19.47
CA MET A 813 23.36 -3.65 -18.95
C MET A 813 22.67 -4.72 -19.80
N LEU A 814 21.71 -4.35 -20.65
CA LEU A 814 20.93 -5.27 -21.49
C LEU A 814 20.75 -4.70 -22.91
N PRO A 815 20.57 -5.57 -23.93
CA PRO A 815 20.25 -5.09 -25.28
C PRO A 815 18.96 -4.26 -25.28
N LEU A 816 18.91 -3.18 -26.06
CA LEU A 816 17.81 -2.19 -26.00
C LEU A 816 16.41 -2.82 -26.13
N SER A 817 16.21 -3.74 -27.08
CA SER A 817 14.93 -4.44 -27.28
C SER A 817 14.53 -5.35 -26.11
N VAL A 818 15.51 -5.88 -25.36
CA VAL A 818 15.30 -6.68 -24.15
C VAL A 818 14.99 -5.77 -22.96
N ALA A 819 15.70 -4.65 -22.85
CA ALA A 819 15.45 -3.64 -21.82
C ALA A 819 14.05 -3.00 -21.98
N GLU A 820 13.62 -2.72 -23.21
CA GLU A 820 12.27 -2.21 -23.52
C GLU A 820 11.17 -3.21 -23.17
N ALA A 821 11.32 -4.49 -23.53
CA ALA A 821 10.38 -5.54 -23.15
C ALA A 821 10.22 -5.65 -21.62
N LEU A 822 11.33 -5.66 -20.88
CA LEU A 822 11.32 -5.68 -19.42
C LEU A 822 10.72 -4.40 -18.81
N LYS A 823 10.96 -3.21 -19.38
CA LYS A 823 10.30 -1.95 -18.98
C LYS A 823 8.78 -1.99 -19.16
N MET A 824 8.29 -2.73 -20.15
CA MET A 824 6.86 -2.96 -20.37
C MET A 824 6.27 -4.09 -19.50
N GLY A 825 7.07 -4.71 -18.62
CA GLY A 825 6.64 -5.85 -17.80
C GLY A 825 6.48 -7.16 -18.58
N VAL A 826 6.97 -7.22 -19.83
CA VAL A 826 6.85 -8.40 -20.70
C VAL A 826 8.01 -9.36 -20.43
N THR A 827 7.67 -10.64 -20.24
CA THR A 827 8.66 -11.72 -20.10
C THR A 827 9.40 -11.97 -21.42
N VAL A 828 10.71 -11.84 -21.41
CA VAL A 828 11.55 -12.07 -22.61
C VAL A 828 11.82 -13.57 -22.77
N GLU A 829 11.07 -14.20 -23.67
CA GLU A 829 11.26 -15.62 -24.00
C GLU A 829 12.60 -15.88 -24.73
N PRO A 830 13.20 -17.08 -24.62
CA PRO A 830 14.40 -17.43 -25.36
C PRO A 830 14.15 -17.60 -26.87
N GLU A 831 14.83 -16.83 -27.71
CA GLU A 831 14.74 -16.93 -29.17
C GLU A 831 15.83 -17.87 -29.75
N TYR A 832 15.45 -18.68 -30.74
CA TYR A 832 16.38 -19.52 -31.51
C TYR A 832 16.84 -18.80 -32.79
N PHE A 833 18.15 -18.57 -32.92
CA PHE A 833 18.80 -17.91 -34.05
C PHE A 833 19.49 -18.95 -34.96
N ASP A 834 19.14 -18.96 -36.25
CA ASP A 834 19.59 -19.97 -37.21
C ASP A 834 21.07 -19.84 -37.60
N GLN A 835 21.59 -18.61 -37.66
CA GLN A 835 22.99 -18.32 -37.88
C GLN A 835 23.40 -17.10 -37.06
N VAL A 836 24.46 -17.26 -36.27
CA VAL A 836 25.21 -16.20 -35.59
C VAL A 836 26.69 -16.45 -35.82
N THR A 837 27.54 -15.44 -35.67
CA THR A 837 28.98 -15.65 -35.47
C THR A 837 29.37 -15.25 -34.07
N ILE A 838 30.10 -16.14 -33.39
CA ILE A 838 30.61 -15.91 -32.03
C ILE A 838 32.14 -15.76 -32.10
N TYR A 839 32.62 -14.71 -31.44
CA TYR A 839 34.01 -14.40 -31.17
C TYR A 839 34.35 -14.81 -29.73
N PHE A 840 35.47 -15.52 -29.57
CA PHE A 840 36.20 -15.63 -28.31
C PHE A 840 37.63 -15.14 -28.52
N SER A 841 38.18 -14.41 -27.55
CA SER A 841 39.62 -14.18 -27.46
C SER A 841 40.15 -14.35 -26.06
N ASP A 842 41.40 -14.81 -25.97
CA ASP A 842 42.09 -15.13 -24.72
C ASP A 842 43.52 -14.56 -24.73
N ILE A 843 44.03 -14.25 -23.54
CA ILE A 843 45.33 -13.63 -23.29
C ILE A 843 46.38 -14.73 -23.06
N VAL A 844 47.21 -14.97 -24.06
CA VAL A 844 48.22 -16.03 -24.04
C VAL A 844 49.25 -15.76 -22.94
N GLY A 845 49.24 -16.60 -21.91
CA GLY A 845 50.14 -16.48 -20.76
C GLY A 845 49.58 -15.66 -19.59
N PHE A 846 48.29 -15.31 -19.59
CA PHE A 846 47.66 -14.55 -18.49
C PHE A 846 47.86 -15.19 -17.11
N THR A 847 47.83 -16.52 -17.01
CA THR A 847 48.12 -17.26 -15.76
C THR A 847 49.54 -17.04 -15.24
N THR A 848 50.51 -16.69 -16.10
CA THR A 848 51.85 -16.24 -15.69
C THR A 848 51.86 -14.75 -15.35
N ILE A 849 51.15 -13.90 -16.12
CA ILE A 849 51.08 -12.45 -15.89
C ILE A 849 50.42 -12.14 -14.53
N SER A 850 49.30 -12.79 -14.24
CA SER A 850 48.56 -12.67 -12.97
C SER A 850 49.27 -13.33 -11.78
N ALA A 851 50.12 -14.33 -12.01
CA ALA A 851 51.00 -14.88 -10.97
C ALA A 851 52.25 -14.01 -10.68
N LEU A 852 52.50 -12.96 -11.48
CA LEU A 852 53.64 -12.06 -11.33
C LEU A 852 53.24 -10.63 -10.92
N SER A 853 51.99 -10.23 -11.18
CA SER A 853 51.40 -8.91 -10.88
C SER A 853 50.54 -8.96 -9.60
N GLU A 854 50.31 -7.82 -8.96
CA GLU A 854 49.38 -7.73 -7.83
C GLU A 854 47.90 -7.74 -8.28
N PRO A 855 46.94 -8.17 -7.44
CA PRO A 855 45.53 -8.26 -7.84
C PRO A 855 44.93 -6.95 -8.38
N MET A 856 45.33 -5.79 -7.83
CA MET A 856 44.88 -4.49 -8.35
C MET A 856 45.49 -4.15 -9.72
N GLU A 857 46.73 -4.56 -9.98
CA GLU A 857 47.37 -4.41 -11.30
C GLU A 857 46.68 -5.30 -12.35
N VAL A 858 46.30 -6.53 -11.97
CA VAL A 858 45.55 -7.45 -12.85
C VAL A 858 44.17 -6.90 -13.20
N VAL A 859 43.45 -6.32 -12.24
CA VAL A 859 42.16 -5.66 -12.49
C VAL A 859 42.34 -4.41 -13.37
N GLY A 860 43.37 -3.59 -13.12
CA GLY A 860 43.69 -2.44 -13.96
C GLY A 860 44.02 -2.82 -15.40
N LEU A 861 44.82 -3.87 -15.58
CA LEU A 861 45.15 -4.46 -16.88
C LEU A 861 43.91 -4.92 -17.65
N LEU A 862 43.05 -5.73 -17.02
CA LEU A 862 41.84 -6.23 -17.66
C LEU A 862 40.88 -5.07 -18.00
N ASN A 863 40.75 -4.08 -17.12
CA ASN A 863 39.94 -2.90 -17.37
C ASN A 863 40.46 -2.10 -18.58
N ASP A 864 41.78 -1.83 -18.66
CA ASP A 864 42.37 -1.10 -19.78
C ASP A 864 42.20 -1.83 -21.12
N LEU A 865 42.44 -3.15 -21.13
CA LEU A 865 42.31 -3.97 -22.33
C LEU A 865 40.86 -4.11 -22.78
N TYR A 866 39.92 -4.33 -21.85
CA TYR A 866 38.49 -4.39 -22.17
C TYR A 866 37.91 -3.01 -22.53
N THR A 867 38.46 -1.91 -22.01
CA THR A 867 38.11 -0.55 -22.47
C THR A 867 38.56 -0.33 -23.92
N LEU A 868 39.76 -0.80 -24.30
CA LEU A 868 40.22 -0.78 -25.69
C LEU A 868 39.30 -1.60 -26.61
N PHE A 869 38.84 -2.77 -26.16
CA PHE A 869 37.90 -3.60 -26.93
C PHE A 869 36.53 -2.93 -27.07
N ASP A 870 35.94 -2.45 -25.97
CA ASP A 870 34.64 -1.77 -25.96
C ASP A 870 34.62 -0.56 -26.91
N ALA A 871 35.74 0.15 -27.03
CA ALA A 871 35.91 1.24 -27.99
C ALA A 871 35.90 0.77 -29.47
N VAL A 872 36.36 -0.45 -29.77
CA VAL A 872 36.31 -1.06 -31.12
C VAL A 872 34.94 -1.69 -31.41
N LEU A 873 34.25 -2.22 -30.38
CA LEU A 873 32.89 -2.74 -30.53
C LEU A 873 31.91 -1.63 -30.96
N GLY A 874 32.08 -0.41 -30.47
CA GLY A 874 31.20 0.73 -30.76
C GLY A 874 31.09 1.15 -32.24
N SER A 875 31.92 0.62 -33.14
CA SER A 875 31.85 0.86 -34.59
C SER A 875 31.35 -0.33 -35.42
N HIS A 876 30.86 -1.40 -34.78
CA HIS A 876 30.48 -2.66 -35.43
C HIS A 876 29.09 -3.13 -34.98
N ASP A 877 28.37 -3.90 -35.80
CA ASP A 877 27.05 -4.48 -35.43
C ASP A 877 27.24 -5.76 -34.60
N VAL A 878 27.63 -5.57 -33.33
CA VAL A 878 28.08 -6.64 -32.42
C VAL A 878 27.54 -6.44 -30.99
N TYR A 879 27.26 -7.55 -30.29
CA TYR A 879 26.80 -7.56 -28.90
C TYR A 879 27.84 -8.22 -27.97
N LYS A 880 28.20 -7.50 -26.90
CA LYS A 880 29.12 -7.96 -25.85
C LYS A 880 28.43 -8.96 -24.94
N VAL A 881 29.00 -10.15 -24.81
CA VAL A 881 28.49 -11.23 -23.95
C VAL A 881 29.30 -11.23 -22.65
N GLU A 882 28.82 -11.92 -21.61
CA GLU A 882 29.54 -11.98 -20.32
C GLU A 882 30.97 -12.55 -20.49
N THR A 883 31.95 -11.81 -19.97
CA THR A 883 33.37 -12.19 -19.97
C THR A 883 33.66 -13.23 -18.90
N ILE A 884 34.44 -14.27 -19.22
CA ILE A 884 34.78 -15.36 -18.29
C ILE A 884 36.28 -15.28 -18.00
N GLY A 885 36.65 -14.51 -16.97
CA GLY A 885 38.04 -14.29 -16.57
C GLY A 885 38.81 -13.44 -17.58
N ASP A 886 39.87 -14.03 -18.14
CA ASP A 886 40.70 -13.53 -19.24
C ASP A 886 40.06 -13.71 -20.63
N ALA A 887 38.99 -14.51 -20.75
CA ALA A 887 38.27 -14.72 -22.00
C ALA A 887 37.20 -13.64 -22.26
N TYR A 888 37.35 -12.93 -23.38
CA TYR A 888 36.41 -11.92 -23.86
C TYR A 888 35.52 -12.49 -24.98
N MET A 889 34.20 -12.33 -24.83
CA MET A 889 33.18 -12.97 -25.69
C MET A 889 32.26 -11.94 -26.34
N VAL A 890 32.07 -12.05 -27.65
CA VAL A 890 31.21 -11.16 -28.46
C VAL A 890 30.45 -11.99 -29.49
N ALA A 891 29.26 -11.57 -29.89
CA ALA A 891 28.51 -12.22 -30.97
C ALA A 891 27.82 -11.20 -31.88
N SER A 892 27.54 -11.60 -33.12
CA SER A 892 26.74 -10.82 -34.09
C SER A 892 25.66 -11.69 -34.73
N GLY A 893 24.60 -11.06 -35.21
CA GLY A 893 23.33 -11.68 -35.57
C GLY A 893 22.33 -11.78 -34.41
N ILE A 894 22.68 -11.21 -33.24
CA ILE A 894 21.87 -11.13 -32.02
C ILE A 894 21.93 -9.72 -31.40
N PRO A 895 20.91 -9.28 -30.64
CA PRO A 895 19.56 -9.84 -30.63
C PRO A 895 18.83 -9.60 -31.96
N ARG A 896 19.41 -8.80 -32.87
CA ARG A 896 18.87 -8.54 -34.20
C ARG A 896 19.61 -9.35 -35.26
N ARG A 897 18.84 -10.10 -36.06
CA ARG A 897 19.33 -10.88 -37.21
C ARG A 897 19.79 -9.93 -38.32
N ASN A 898 21.04 -10.05 -38.78
CA ASN A 898 21.66 -9.16 -39.78
C ASN A 898 22.01 -9.87 -41.11
N GLY A 899 21.30 -10.97 -41.42
CA GLY A 899 21.58 -11.82 -42.59
C GLY A 899 22.93 -12.52 -42.43
N SER A 900 23.67 -12.73 -43.51
CA SER A 900 25.03 -13.31 -43.46
C SER A 900 26.10 -12.34 -42.93
N ARG A 901 25.76 -11.06 -42.65
CA ARG A 901 26.75 -10.03 -42.29
C ARG A 901 27.39 -10.27 -40.92
N HIS A 902 26.78 -11.06 -40.02
CA HIS A 902 27.36 -11.42 -38.71
C HIS A 902 28.81 -11.92 -38.80
N ALA A 903 29.16 -12.67 -39.86
CA ALA A 903 30.51 -13.17 -40.04
C ALA A 903 31.50 -12.06 -40.42
N ALA A 904 31.08 -11.12 -41.27
CA ALA A 904 31.89 -9.99 -41.70
C ALA A 904 32.10 -8.96 -40.57
N GLU A 905 31.04 -8.61 -39.82
CA GLU A 905 31.13 -7.68 -38.69
C GLU A 905 32.12 -8.20 -37.63
N ILE A 906 32.02 -9.48 -37.25
CA ILE A 906 32.94 -10.12 -36.31
C ILE A 906 34.35 -10.28 -36.90
N ALA A 907 34.50 -10.57 -38.20
CA ALA A 907 35.81 -10.67 -38.84
C ALA A 907 36.53 -9.31 -38.94
N ASN A 908 35.80 -8.22 -39.23
CA ASN A 908 36.34 -6.86 -39.22
C ASN A 908 36.76 -6.46 -37.79
N MET A 909 35.87 -6.65 -36.81
CA MET A 909 36.15 -6.39 -35.39
C MET A 909 37.37 -7.18 -34.89
N ALA A 910 37.52 -8.46 -35.28
CA ALA A 910 38.66 -9.28 -34.89
C ALA A 910 39.99 -8.77 -35.47
N LEU A 911 40.00 -8.24 -36.70
CA LEU A 911 41.18 -7.63 -37.32
C LEU A 911 41.53 -6.27 -36.65
N ASP A 912 40.51 -5.48 -36.29
CA ASP A 912 40.70 -4.20 -35.60
C ASP A 912 41.18 -4.37 -34.15
N ILE A 913 40.64 -5.34 -33.41
CA ILE A 913 41.14 -5.70 -32.08
C ILE A 913 42.59 -6.19 -32.20
N LEU A 914 42.88 -7.12 -33.12
CA LEU A 914 44.23 -7.66 -33.31
C LEU A 914 45.26 -6.59 -33.69
N SER A 915 44.86 -5.60 -34.50
CA SER A 915 45.68 -4.42 -34.80
C SER A 915 45.92 -3.56 -33.55
N SER A 916 44.85 -3.20 -32.83
CA SER A 916 44.90 -2.31 -31.65
C SER A 916 45.70 -2.90 -30.48
N VAL A 917 45.69 -4.23 -30.34
CA VAL A 917 46.46 -4.97 -29.32
C VAL A 917 47.96 -4.94 -29.60
N GLY A 918 48.39 -4.81 -30.85
CA GLY A 918 49.82 -4.76 -31.22
C GLY A 918 50.57 -3.56 -30.64
N ASP A 919 49.88 -2.44 -30.41
CA ASP A 919 50.43 -1.22 -29.81
C ASP A 919 50.16 -1.11 -28.29
N PHE A 920 49.37 -2.02 -27.71
CA PHE A 920 48.95 -1.97 -26.30
C PHE A 920 50.09 -2.33 -25.34
N ARG A 921 50.22 -1.57 -24.24
CA ARG A 921 51.25 -1.76 -23.22
C ARG A 921 50.66 -1.66 -21.82
N MET A 922 51.11 -2.53 -20.91
CA MET A 922 50.68 -2.52 -19.51
C MET A 922 51.26 -1.32 -18.76
N ARG A 923 50.47 -0.67 -17.89
CA ARG A 923 50.93 0.48 -17.10
C ARG A 923 52.06 0.13 -16.13
N HIS A 924 51.99 -1.03 -15.48
CA HIS A 924 52.97 -1.50 -14.49
C HIS A 924 54.18 -2.21 -15.09
N ALA A 925 54.03 -2.80 -16.28
CA ALA A 925 55.11 -3.51 -16.98
C ALA A 925 55.09 -3.25 -18.51
N PRO A 926 55.48 -2.04 -18.98
CA PRO A 926 55.37 -1.66 -20.39
C PRO A 926 56.25 -2.47 -21.37
N ASP A 927 57.27 -3.15 -20.85
CA ASP A 927 58.22 -3.99 -21.58
C ASP A 927 57.72 -5.43 -21.84
N VAL A 928 56.56 -5.82 -21.28
CA VAL A 928 56.01 -7.18 -21.40
C VAL A 928 54.96 -7.22 -22.52
N PRO A 929 55.17 -7.99 -23.61
CA PRO A 929 54.25 -8.04 -24.74
C PRO A 929 52.98 -8.84 -24.42
N ILE A 930 51.81 -8.27 -24.73
CA ILE A 930 50.52 -8.95 -24.60
C ILE A 930 50.16 -9.66 -25.91
N HIS A 931 50.14 -10.98 -25.83
CA HIS A 931 49.80 -11.88 -26.92
C HIS A 931 48.35 -12.32 -26.78
N ILE A 932 47.55 -12.15 -27.84
CA ILE A 932 46.14 -12.56 -27.86
C ILE A 932 45.91 -13.56 -28.99
N ARG A 933 45.06 -14.55 -28.72
CA ARG A 933 44.54 -15.52 -29.71
C ARG A 933 43.04 -15.34 -29.85
N VAL A 934 42.52 -15.58 -31.06
CA VAL A 934 41.11 -15.37 -31.39
C VAL A 934 40.53 -16.61 -32.05
N GLY A 935 39.29 -16.97 -31.69
CA GLY A 935 38.52 -18.06 -32.30
C GLY A 935 37.14 -17.61 -32.75
N LEU A 936 36.82 -17.82 -34.03
CA LEU A 936 35.51 -17.51 -34.63
C LEU A 936 34.81 -18.78 -35.10
N HIS A 937 33.52 -18.92 -34.77
CA HIS A 937 32.66 -19.98 -35.31
C HIS A 937 31.26 -19.45 -35.65
N SER A 938 30.72 -19.88 -36.80
CA SER A 938 29.37 -19.55 -37.27
C SER A 938 28.44 -20.76 -37.20
N GLY A 939 27.25 -20.59 -36.61
CA GLY A 939 26.26 -21.64 -36.43
C GLY A 939 25.02 -21.16 -35.65
N PRO A 940 24.04 -22.04 -35.38
CA PRO A 940 22.82 -21.68 -34.66
C PRO A 940 23.02 -21.58 -33.13
N CYS A 941 22.20 -20.77 -32.45
CA CYS A 941 22.16 -20.73 -30.98
C CYS A 941 20.79 -20.31 -30.45
N VAL A 942 20.51 -20.58 -29.18
CA VAL A 942 19.42 -19.95 -28.43
C VAL A 942 20.00 -18.78 -27.62
N ALA A 943 19.30 -17.66 -27.57
CA ALA A 943 19.64 -16.53 -26.71
C ALA A 943 18.42 -16.10 -25.87
N GLY A 944 18.62 -15.77 -24.59
CA GLY A 944 17.52 -15.40 -23.70
C GLY A 944 17.99 -14.82 -22.37
N VAL A 945 17.04 -14.22 -21.62
CA VAL A 945 17.33 -13.64 -20.31
C VAL A 945 17.31 -14.72 -19.23
N VAL A 946 18.33 -14.75 -18.38
CA VAL A 946 18.45 -15.67 -17.25
C VAL A 946 18.57 -14.90 -15.95
N GLY A 947 17.79 -15.30 -14.94
CA GLY A 947 17.75 -14.69 -13.61
C GLY A 947 16.72 -13.57 -13.49
N LEU A 948 16.08 -13.47 -12.32
CA LEU A 948 15.08 -12.43 -12.02
C LEU A 948 15.71 -11.21 -11.31
N THR A 949 16.61 -11.44 -10.36
CA THR A 949 17.23 -10.38 -9.53
C THR A 949 18.42 -9.71 -10.22
N MET A 950 19.10 -10.43 -11.11
CA MET A 950 20.18 -9.92 -11.97
C MET A 950 19.98 -10.54 -13.37
N PRO A 951 19.10 -9.97 -14.20
CA PRO A 951 18.83 -10.49 -15.54
C PRO A 951 20.07 -10.37 -16.43
N ARG A 952 20.45 -11.48 -17.06
CA ARG A 952 21.61 -11.59 -17.98
C ARG A 952 21.18 -12.15 -19.32
N TYR A 953 21.54 -11.50 -20.43
CA TYR A 953 21.25 -12.00 -21.77
C TYR A 953 22.32 -13.02 -22.19
N CYS A 954 21.99 -14.31 -22.05
CA CYS A 954 22.91 -15.43 -22.17
C CYS A 954 22.73 -16.21 -23.48
N LEU A 955 23.80 -16.86 -23.95
CA LEU A 955 23.84 -17.68 -25.16
C LEU A 955 24.02 -19.16 -24.86
N PHE A 956 23.24 -20.00 -25.54
CA PHE A 956 23.22 -21.45 -25.37
C PHE A 956 23.33 -22.16 -26.72
N GLY A 957 24.26 -23.12 -26.83
CA GLY A 957 24.40 -23.97 -28.02
C GLY A 957 25.80 -24.55 -28.23
N ASP A 958 25.90 -25.47 -29.19
CA ASP A 958 27.17 -26.06 -29.62
C ASP A 958 28.08 -25.05 -30.35
N THR A 959 27.48 -24.00 -30.94
CA THR A 959 28.18 -22.84 -31.55
C THR A 959 29.08 -22.12 -30.54
N VAL A 960 28.61 -21.89 -29.30
CA VAL A 960 29.40 -21.30 -28.20
C VAL A 960 30.59 -22.19 -27.86
N ASN A 961 30.32 -23.48 -27.65
CA ASN A 961 31.32 -24.49 -27.31
C ASN A 961 32.36 -24.66 -28.42
N THR A 962 31.97 -24.54 -29.69
CA THR A 962 32.88 -24.69 -30.83
C THR A 962 33.70 -23.43 -31.08
N ALA A 963 33.15 -22.24 -30.83
CA ALA A 963 33.92 -20.98 -30.86
C ALA A 963 35.05 -20.96 -29.80
N SER A 964 34.76 -21.36 -28.56
CA SER A 964 35.79 -21.53 -27.51
C SER A 964 36.84 -22.61 -27.87
N ARG A 965 36.46 -23.67 -28.62
CA ARG A 965 37.43 -24.64 -29.15
C ARG A 965 38.29 -24.07 -30.29
N MET A 966 37.77 -23.13 -31.09
CA MET A 966 38.59 -22.40 -32.07
C MET A 966 39.62 -21.52 -31.35
N GLU A 967 39.22 -20.78 -30.31
CA GLU A 967 40.12 -19.91 -29.53
C GLU A 967 41.22 -20.74 -28.86
N SER A 968 40.84 -21.75 -28.07
CA SER A 968 41.79 -22.49 -27.22
C SER A 968 42.78 -23.37 -27.99
N THR A 969 42.46 -23.72 -29.24
CA THR A 969 43.39 -24.35 -30.19
C THR A 969 44.14 -23.34 -31.08
N GLY A 970 43.84 -22.04 -30.97
CA GLY A 970 44.46 -20.95 -31.72
C GLY A 970 45.94 -20.71 -31.35
N LEU A 971 46.59 -19.86 -32.16
CA LEU A 971 47.99 -19.44 -31.98
C LEU A 971 48.06 -17.93 -31.67
N PRO A 972 49.15 -17.46 -31.02
CA PRO A 972 49.37 -16.04 -30.74
C PRO A 972 49.30 -15.18 -32.01
N TYR A 973 48.60 -14.05 -31.92
CA TYR A 973 48.36 -13.11 -33.02
C TYR A 973 47.74 -13.75 -34.28
N ARG A 974 46.93 -14.80 -34.14
CA ARG A 974 46.16 -15.40 -35.25
C ARG A 974 44.68 -15.55 -34.91
N ILE A 975 43.85 -15.32 -35.93
CA ILE A 975 42.39 -15.49 -35.87
C ILE A 975 42.04 -16.86 -36.48
N HIS A 976 41.69 -17.81 -35.63
CA HIS A 976 41.34 -19.18 -36.00
C HIS A 976 39.85 -19.26 -36.36
N ILE A 977 39.51 -19.78 -37.54
CA ILE A 977 38.13 -19.78 -38.04
C ILE A 977 37.66 -21.16 -38.51
N SER A 978 36.39 -21.46 -38.24
CA SER A 978 35.76 -22.73 -38.65
C SER A 978 35.34 -22.73 -40.12
N ARG A 979 35.16 -23.94 -40.68
CA ARG A 979 34.69 -24.13 -42.06
C ARG A 979 33.38 -23.40 -42.36
N ASN A 980 32.44 -23.38 -41.42
CA ASN A 980 31.17 -22.64 -41.57
C ASN A 980 31.44 -21.14 -41.74
N THR A 981 32.30 -20.56 -40.91
CA THR A 981 32.67 -19.14 -40.97
C THR A 981 33.35 -18.80 -42.30
N VAL A 982 34.23 -19.67 -42.80
CA VAL A 982 34.83 -19.54 -44.14
C VAL A 982 33.76 -19.53 -45.23
N GLN A 983 32.77 -20.42 -45.17
CA GLN A 983 31.70 -20.47 -46.16
C GLN A 983 30.82 -19.21 -46.14
N THR A 984 30.50 -18.66 -44.96
CA THR A 984 29.78 -17.37 -44.86
C THR A 984 30.62 -16.20 -45.40
N LEU A 985 31.90 -16.12 -45.04
CA LEU A 985 32.81 -15.03 -45.47
C LEU A 985 33.08 -15.04 -46.98
N LEU A 986 33.33 -16.20 -47.57
CA LEU A 986 33.51 -16.33 -49.02
C LEU A 986 32.21 -16.07 -49.80
N GLY A 987 31.05 -16.36 -49.20
CA GLY A 987 29.74 -16.04 -49.78
C GLY A 987 29.38 -14.54 -49.81
N LEU A 988 30.20 -13.67 -49.22
CA LEU A 988 30.04 -12.21 -49.22
C LEU A 988 30.96 -11.47 -50.21
N ASP A 989 31.99 -12.14 -50.74
CA ASP A 989 32.99 -11.60 -51.69
C ASP A 989 33.72 -10.30 -51.26
N GLU A 990 33.71 -9.94 -49.97
CA GLU A 990 34.39 -8.74 -49.43
C GLU A 990 35.94 -8.86 -49.34
N GLY A 991 36.57 -9.74 -50.14
CA GLY A 991 38.03 -9.81 -50.28
C GLY A 991 38.83 -10.28 -49.05
N TYR A 992 38.27 -11.15 -48.22
CA TYR A 992 38.98 -11.75 -47.07
C TYR A 992 40.08 -12.73 -47.49
N LYS A 993 41.24 -12.67 -46.82
CA LYS A 993 42.39 -13.57 -47.04
C LYS A 993 42.38 -14.69 -46.02
N ILE A 994 42.23 -15.93 -46.49
CA ILE A 994 42.02 -17.12 -45.66
C ILE A 994 43.04 -18.20 -46.04
N ASP A 995 43.88 -18.60 -45.09
CA ASP A 995 44.88 -19.66 -45.26
C ASP A 995 44.40 -20.97 -44.63
N ILE A 996 44.73 -22.11 -45.24
CA ILE A 996 44.39 -23.44 -44.71
C ILE A 996 45.36 -23.79 -43.56
N ARG A 997 44.84 -24.03 -42.35
CA ARG A 997 45.61 -24.58 -41.22
C ARG A 997 45.83 -26.08 -41.36
N GLY A 998 44.83 -26.77 -41.92
CA GLY A 998 44.79 -28.22 -42.05
C GLY A 998 43.88 -28.87 -41.00
N GLN A 999 44.13 -30.14 -40.72
CA GLN A 999 43.34 -30.94 -39.79
C GLN A 999 43.73 -30.67 -38.33
N THR A 1000 42.77 -30.24 -37.52
CA THR A 1000 42.92 -29.95 -36.08
C THR A 1000 41.98 -30.86 -35.27
N GLU A 1001 42.48 -31.48 -34.20
CA GLU A 1001 41.64 -32.26 -33.28
C GLU A 1001 40.86 -31.32 -32.34
N LEU A 1002 39.53 -31.36 -32.44
CA LEU A 1002 38.60 -30.59 -31.63
C LEU A 1002 37.91 -31.53 -30.62
N LYS A 1003 38.19 -31.31 -29.33
CA LYS A 1003 37.69 -32.12 -28.21
C LYS A 1003 36.16 -32.30 -28.27
N GLY A 1004 35.70 -33.50 -28.60
CA GLY A 1004 34.28 -33.85 -28.68
C GLY A 1004 33.61 -33.62 -30.05
N LYS A 1005 34.34 -33.10 -31.05
CA LYS A 1005 33.92 -33.03 -32.47
C LYS A 1005 34.69 -34.03 -33.35
N GLY A 1006 35.94 -34.30 -32.99
CA GLY A 1006 36.86 -35.13 -33.78
C GLY A 1006 37.87 -34.27 -34.53
N ILE A 1007 38.39 -34.77 -35.65
CA ILE A 1007 39.37 -34.05 -36.47
C ILE A 1007 38.62 -33.28 -37.56
N GLU A 1008 38.68 -31.95 -37.52
CA GLU A 1008 38.05 -31.07 -38.52
C GLU A 1008 39.10 -30.26 -39.29
N GLU A 1009 38.79 -29.91 -40.54
CA GLU A 1009 39.61 -28.98 -41.34
C GLU A 1009 39.34 -27.53 -40.90
N THR A 1010 40.42 -26.79 -40.67
CA THR A 1010 40.42 -25.47 -40.02
C THR A 1010 41.27 -24.47 -40.79
N TYR A 1011 41.04 -23.18 -40.57
CA TYR A 1011 41.60 -22.09 -41.38
C TYR A 1011 42.01 -20.89 -40.52
N TRP A 1012 42.88 -20.05 -41.07
CA TRP A 1012 43.32 -18.78 -40.48
C TRP A 1012 42.76 -17.60 -41.27
N LEU A 1013 42.19 -16.61 -40.59
CA LEU A 1013 41.95 -15.30 -41.19
C LEU A 1013 43.23 -14.46 -41.08
N VAL A 1014 43.78 -14.06 -42.22
CA VAL A 1014 45.10 -13.36 -42.32
C VAL A 1014 44.94 -11.88 -42.66
N GLY A 1015 43.76 -11.45 -43.14
CA GLY A 1015 43.44 -10.05 -43.37
C GLY A 1015 42.29 -9.86 -44.35
N LYS A 1016 42.11 -8.61 -44.80
CA LYS A 1016 41.08 -8.22 -45.79
C LYS A 1016 41.69 -7.29 -46.84
N ALA A 1017 41.23 -7.37 -48.08
CA ALA A 1017 41.57 -6.38 -49.10
C ALA A 1017 41.08 -4.98 -48.68
N GLY A 1018 41.95 -3.98 -48.76
CA GLY A 1018 41.62 -2.60 -48.35
C GLY A 1018 41.60 -2.33 -46.84
N PHE A 1019 42.02 -3.28 -45.98
CA PHE A 1019 42.17 -3.02 -44.54
C PHE A 1019 43.28 -1.96 -44.29
N PRO A 1020 43.00 -0.84 -43.59
CA PRO A 1020 43.91 0.31 -43.57
C PRO A 1020 44.95 0.28 -42.43
N ARG A 1021 44.80 -0.62 -41.45
CA ARG A 1021 45.69 -0.69 -40.26
C ARG A 1021 46.70 -1.83 -40.40
N SER A 1022 47.86 -1.68 -39.76
CA SER A 1022 48.88 -2.74 -39.67
C SER A 1022 48.44 -3.84 -38.70
N LEU A 1023 48.62 -5.10 -39.11
CA LEU A 1023 48.43 -6.27 -38.25
C LEU A 1023 49.79 -6.69 -37.66
N PRO A 1024 49.84 -7.16 -36.40
CA PRO A 1024 51.07 -7.70 -35.80
C PRO A 1024 51.56 -8.93 -36.59
N THR A 1025 52.87 -9.08 -36.72
CA THR A 1025 53.47 -10.25 -37.39
C THR A 1025 53.24 -11.50 -36.53
N PRO A 1026 52.61 -12.58 -37.05
CA PRO A 1026 52.42 -13.81 -36.30
C PRO A 1026 53.76 -14.47 -35.95
N LEU A 1027 53.84 -15.12 -34.79
CA LEU A 1027 55.04 -15.85 -34.39
C LEU A 1027 55.29 -17.08 -35.30
N ASP A 1028 56.57 -17.28 -35.67
CA ASP A 1028 57.04 -18.41 -36.50
C ASP A 1028 57.16 -19.71 -35.68
N ILE A 1029 56.00 -20.26 -35.30
CA ILE A 1029 55.86 -21.50 -34.54
C ILE A 1029 55.76 -22.69 -35.51
N LYS A 1030 56.63 -23.69 -35.39
CA LYS A 1030 56.55 -24.93 -36.20
C LYS A 1030 55.70 -25.99 -35.50
N PRO A 1031 55.07 -26.91 -36.25
CA PRO A 1031 54.31 -28.02 -35.65
C PRO A 1031 55.20 -28.89 -34.76
N GLY A 1032 54.98 -28.82 -33.44
CA GLY A 1032 55.74 -29.55 -32.42
C GLY A 1032 56.57 -28.69 -31.47
N ASP A 1033 56.77 -27.40 -31.75
CA ASP A 1033 57.53 -26.51 -30.86
C ASP A 1033 56.78 -26.24 -29.54
N PRO A 1034 57.45 -26.21 -28.37
CA PRO A 1034 56.85 -25.90 -27.07
C PRO A 1034 56.64 -24.39 -26.88
N TRP A 1035 56.02 -23.72 -27.86
CA TRP A 1035 55.86 -22.26 -27.92
C TRP A 1035 55.23 -21.63 -26.67
N GLN A 1036 54.29 -22.33 -26.04
CA GLN A 1036 53.67 -21.92 -24.78
C GLN A 1036 54.69 -21.78 -23.64
N HIS A 1037 55.72 -22.62 -23.60
CA HIS A 1037 56.79 -22.51 -22.61
C HIS A 1037 57.70 -21.31 -22.89
N LEU A 1038 58.04 -21.08 -24.17
CA LEU A 1038 58.89 -19.97 -24.60
C LEU A 1038 58.26 -18.61 -24.25
N ILE A 1039 56.99 -18.38 -24.59
CA ILE A 1039 56.27 -17.14 -24.25
C ILE A 1039 56.17 -16.96 -22.73
N ASN A 1040 55.88 -18.02 -21.97
CA ASN A 1040 55.86 -17.96 -20.50
C ASN A 1040 57.26 -17.72 -19.88
N GLN A 1041 58.35 -18.03 -20.57
CA GLN A 1041 59.72 -17.65 -20.16
C GLN A 1041 60.03 -16.20 -20.52
N GLU A 1042 59.66 -15.75 -21.73
CA GLU A 1042 59.80 -14.36 -22.17
C GLU A 1042 59.08 -13.39 -21.23
N ILE A 1043 57.81 -13.66 -20.89
CA ILE A 1043 57.03 -12.89 -19.91
C ILE A 1043 57.78 -12.81 -18.56
N LYS A 1044 58.33 -13.94 -18.06
CA LYS A 1044 59.09 -13.96 -16.80
C LYS A 1044 60.37 -13.14 -16.86
N VAL A 1045 61.10 -13.19 -17.98
CA VAL A 1045 62.32 -12.39 -18.19
C VAL A 1045 61.99 -10.90 -18.29
N ALA A 1046 60.92 -10.53 -19.02
CA ALA A 1046 60.48 -9.15 -19.14
C ALA A 1046 59.98 -8.57 -17.81
N PHE A 1047 59.21 -9.31 -17.00
CA PHE A 1047 58.85 -8.90 -15.64
C PHE A 1047 60.06 -8.79 -14.71
N ALA A 1048 61.04 -9.70 -14.81
CA ALA A 1048 62.28 -9.60 -14.03
C ALA A 1048 63.10 -8.35 -14.41
N LYS A 1049 63.20 -8.03 -15.71
CA LYS A 1049 63.84 -6.82 -16.23
C LYS A 1049 63.11 -5.56 -15.77
N ALA A 1050 61.78 -5.53 -15.81
CA ALA A 1050 60.98 -4.40 -15.33
C ALA A 1050 61.20 -4.13 -13.83
N ARG A 1051 61.22 -5.18 -13.00
CA ARG A 1051 61.54 -5.07 -11.56
C ARG A 1051 62.98 -4.63 -11.30
N GLN A 1052 63.94 -5.04 -12.14
CA GLN A 1052 65.32 -4.54 -12.06
C GLN A 1052 65.45 -3.07 -12.52
N GLY A 1053 64.59 -2.62 -13.45
CA GLY A 1053 64.56 -1.23 -13.92
C GLY A 1053 64.20 -0.20 -12.84
N MET A 1054 63.44 -0.59 -11.81
CA MET A 1054 63.19 0.25 -10.62
C MET A 1054 64.30 0.17 -9.57
N ALA A 1055 65.33 -0.66 -9.75
CA ALA A 1055 66.26 -1.06 -8.70
C ALA A 1055 67.74 -0.77 -9.03
N GLY A 1056 68.10 0.51 -9.19
CA GLY A 1056 69.52 0.89 -9.21
C GLY A 1056 69.82 2.39 -9.37
N PRO A 1057 70.91 2.93 -8.76
CA PRO A 1057 71.59 2.48 -7.56
C PRO A 1057 71.62 3.55 -6.44
N GLY A 1058 71.69 3.12 -5.19
CA GLY A 1058 71.82 4.00 -4.03
C GLY A 1058 73.21 4.65 -3.92
N ALA A 1059 73.31 5.91 -4.35
CA ALA A 1059 74.28 6.95 -3.96
C ALA A 1059 75.71 6.54 -3.50
N GLN A 1060 76.70 6.72 -4.38
CA GLN A 1060 78.06 7.13 -3.97
C GLN A 1060 78.83 7.80 -5.13
N GLY A 1061 79.39 9.00 -4.91
CA GLY A 1061 80.46 9.57 -5.76
C GLY A 1061 80.11 10.75 -6.68
N ARG A 1062 80.49 11.96 -6.23
CA ARG A 1062 80.87 13.20 -6.97
C ARG A 1062 81.22 13.01 -8.48
N LEU A 1063 80.93 13.96 -9.39
CA LEU A 1063 81.48 15.34 -9.39
C LEU A 1063 80.64 16.37 -10.21
N GLN A 1064 81.18 17.57 -10.44
CA GLN A 1064 80.45 18.79 -10.85
C GLN A 1064 80.75 19.33 -12.28
N LEU A 1065 79.73 19.97 -12.86
CA LEU A 1065 79.73 21.22 -13.68
C LEU A 1065 80.54 21.36 -15.00
N GLY A 1066 79.81 21.36 -16.12
CA GLY A 1066 79.93 22.34 -17.25
C GLY A 1066 81.16 22.27 -18.18
N PRO A 1067 81.32 23.24 -19.13
CA PRO A 1067 80.40 24.33 -19.54
C PRO A 1067 80.17 24.47 -21.09
N GLU A 1068 79.39 25.49 -21.53
CA GLU A 1068 79.44 26.25 -22.83
C GLU A 1068 79.29 25.52 -24.21
N GLU A 1069 78.88 26.15 -25.35
CA GLU A 1069 77.93 27.26 -25.63
C GLU A 1069 77.43 27.20 -27.12
N ARG A 1070 76.27 27.81 -27.43
CA ARG A 1070 75.75 28.36 -28.74
C ARG A 1070 75.70 27.55 -30.07
N ASN A 1071 74.44 27.44 -30.57
CA ASN A 1071 73.94 27.71 -31.95
C ASN A 1071 74.37 26.76 -33.13
N GLN A 1072 73.65 26.62 -34.27
CA GLN A 1072 72.67 27.48 -34.95
C GLN A 1072 71.74 26.71 -35.96
N ALA A 1073 70.45 27.12 -36.08
CA ALA A 1073 69.43 26.72 -37.12
C ALA A 1073 68.96 25.22 -37.16
N ASP A 1074 67.83 24.80 -37.77
CA ASP A 1074 66.82 25.40 -38.67
C ASP A 1074 65.40 24.73 -38.55
N ARG A 1075 64.29 25.45 -38.83
CA ARG A 1075 62.86 24.99 -39.08
C ARG A 1075 62.05 24.23 -37.98
N PRO A 1076 60.72 24.00 -38.12
CA PRO A 1076 59.60 24.96 -38.35
C PRO A 1076 58.38 24.69 -37.37
N PRO A 1077 57.07 25.01 -37.61
CA PRO A 1077 56.38 26.10 -36.88
C PRO A 1077 54.97 25.78 -36.26
N VAL A 1078 54.21 26.84 -35.88
CA VAL A 1078 52.77 26.90 -35.45
C VAL A 1078 52.52 26.60 -33.93
N THR A 1079 52.48 27.55 -32.97
CA THR A 1079 51.58 28.71 -32.65
C THR A 1079 50.19 28.34 -32.05
N HIS A 1080 49.53 29.05 -31.12
CA HIS A 1080 49.52 30.48 -30.70
C HIS A 1080 49.23 30.69 -29.17
N TYR A 1081 49.69 31.84 -28.61
CA TYR A 1081 49.10 32.83 -27.67
C TYR A 1081 47.95 32.44 -26.68
N LYS A 1082 47.80 32.96 -25.44
CA LYS A 1082 48.35 34.09 -24.62
C LYS A 1082 47.73 35.50 -24.79
N GLY A 1083 46.95 35.95 -23.77
CA GLY A 1083 46.93 37.33 -23.23
C GLY A 1083 45.80 38.31 -23.64
N GLU A 1084 45.53 39.27 -22.73
CA GLU A 1084 44.95 40.63 -22.93
C GLU A 1084 43.44 40.72 -23.34
N ASP A 1085 42.61 41.70 -22.92
CA ASP A 1085 42.67 42.73 -21.84
C ASP A 1085 41.26 43.36 -21.56
N ASP A 1086 41.19 44.33 -20.63
CA ASP A 1086 40.08 45.27 -20.29
C ASP A 1086 38.77 44.71 -19.64
N ILE A 1087 38.16 45.28 -18.57
CA ILE A 1087 37.77 46.67 -18.19
C ILE A 1087 36.52 47.15 -18.97
N ASP A 1088 35.38 47.56 -18.39
CA ASP A 1088 34.90 47.65 -16.99
C ASP A 1088 33.44 47.11 -16.93
N THR A 1089 32.96 46.42 -15.89
CA THR A 1089 32.77 46.79 -14.47
C THR A 1089 31.72 47.89 -14.21
N VAL A 1090 30.54 47.50 -13.72
CA VAL A 1090 29.80 48.30 -12.71
C VAL A 1090 29.38 47.38 -11.55
N THR A 1091 30.37 47.08 -10.72
CA THR A 1091 30.29 46.88 -9.27
C THR A 1091 28.93 46.51 -8.64
N ALA A 1092 28.76 45.25 -8.23
CA ALA A 1092 28.01 44.91 -7.03
C ALA A 1092 28.60 43.67 -6.34
N SER A 1093 28.69 43.74 -5.00
CA SER A 1093 28.97 42.64 -4.06
C SER A 1093 28.03 41.44 -4.27
N VAL A 1094 28.40 40.20 -3.91
CA VAL A 1094 28.41 39.71 -2.51
C VAL A 1094 29.67 38.88 -2.14
N THR A 1095 30.07 38.99 -0.86
CA THR A 1095 31.05 38.19 -0.09
C THR A 1095 30.87 36.67 -0.21
N SER A 1096 31.91 35.83 -0.31
CA SER A 1096 33.04 35.55 0.61
C SER A 1096 32.72 34.69 1.85
N CYS A 1097 33.43 33.56 1.96
CA CYS A 1097 34.00 32.94 3.17
C CYS A 1097 33.14 32.58 4.40
N ARG A 1098 33.28 31.30 4.81
CA ARG A 1098 32.99 30.70 6.15
C ARG A 1098 31.50 30.54 6.50
N VAL A 1099 31.10 29.52 7.27
CA VAL A 1099 31.86 28.62 8.15
C VAL A 1099 31.74 27.13 7.76
N GLU A 1100 32.76 26.36 8.14
CA GLU A 1100 32.85 24.89 8.33
C GLU A 1100 31.62 24.22 9.01
N PRO A 1101 31.40 22.87 8.88
CA PRO A 1101 32.37 21.86 9.39
C PRO A 1101 32.55 20.53 8.62
N SER A 1102 33.57 19.80 9.10
CA SER A 1102 33.97 18.40 8.85
C SER A 1102 32.83 17.41 8.51
N GLN A 1103 32.91 16.68 7.41
CA GLN A 1103 33.74 15.47 7.18
C GLN A 1103 33.42 14.27 8.10
N TRP A 1104 33.00 13.17 7.47
CA TRP A 1104 33.39 11.82 7.89
C TRP A 1104 34.48 11.33 6.93
N LYS A 1105 35.65 11.01 7.48
CA LYS A 1105 36.80 10.44 6.74
C LYS A 1105 37.17 9.11 7.38
N TRP A 1106 37.59 8.15 6.56
CA TRP A 1106 38.29 6.94 7.00
C TRP A 1106 39.80 7.14 6.86
N SER A 1107 40.56 6.89 7.94
CA SER A 1107 41.99 6.54 7.94
C SER A 1107 42.42 6.10 9.34
N GLU A 1108 43.47 5.28 9.44
CA GLU A 1108 44.12 4.84 10.70
C GLU A 1108 44.83 6.02 11.45
N GLN A 1109 45.36 5.92 12.68
CA GLN A 1109 46.44 5.03 13.17
C GLN A 1109 46.53 4.90 14.71
N GLU A 1110 47.53 4.10 15.13
CA GLU A 1110 48.13 3.79 16.45
C GLU A 1110 48.19 4.96 17.50
N ASP A 1111 48.39 4.75 18.82
CA ASP A 1111 49.48 3.94 19.43
C ASP A 1111 49.34 3.65 20.97
N GLU A 1112 50.29 2.85 21.49
CA GLU A 1112 50.79 2.63 22.87
C GLU A 1112 49.87 2.29 24.09
N ALA A 1113 49.98 1.02 24.54
CA ALA A 1113 50.35 0.56 25.91
C ALA A 1113 49.45 0.90 27.16
N ARG A 1114 49.55 0.25 28.35
CA ARG A 1114 50.57 -0.67 28.88
C ARG A 1114 50.07 -1.62 30.01
N VAL A 1115 50.14 -2.94 29.76
CA VAL A 1115 50.53 -4.07 30.67
C VAL A 1115 49.89 -4.23 32.08
N GLN A 1116 49.18 -5.36 32.29
CA GLN A 1116 49.44 -6.46 33.29
C GLN A 1116 48.27 -7.48 33.26
N GLY A 1117 48.44 -8.81 33.18
CA GLY A 1117 49.62 -9.63 32.91
C GLY A 1117 49.34 -11.15 33.05
N GLU A 1118 50.07 -11.99 32.28
CA GLU A 1118 50.25 -13.47 32.42
C GLU A 1118 49.00 -14.38 32.26
N GLY A 1119 49.03 -15.61 31.71
CA GLY A 1119 50.04 -16.47 31.06
C GLY A 1119 49.38 -17.85 30.73
N TYR A 1120 49.84 -18.76 29.87
CA TYR A 1120 51.12 -18.97 29.16
C TYR A 1120 50.90 -19.70 27.81
N SER A 1121 51.94 -19.76 26.95
CA SER A 1121 51.96 -20.45 25.62
C SER A 1121 52.81 -21.76 25.65
N PRO A 1122 53.05 -22.55 24.56
CA PRO A 1122 53.87 -22.14 23.39
C PRO A 1122 53.67 -22.83 21.98
N PHE A 1123 53.76 -22.02 20.89
CA PHE A 1123 54.41 -22.28 19.56
C PHE A 1123 54.06 -23.55 18.70
N THR A 1124 54.37 -23.70 17.39
CA THR A 1124 55.23 -22.98 16.40
C THR A 1124 54.57 -22.77 15.00
N SER A 1125 55.21 -21.91 14.18
CA SER A 1125 55.22 -21.74 12.71
C SER A 1125 55.19 -23.05 11.86
N SER A 1126 55.00 -23.12 10.52
CA SER A 1126 55.42 -22.19 9.43
C SER A 1126 54.90 -22.51 7.99
N LEU A 1127 54.88 -21.49 7.10
CA LEU A 1127 55.26 -21.44 5.66
C LEU A 1127 54.66 -22.37 4.53
N ILE A 1128 54.15 -21.70 3.47
CA ILE A 1128 54.48 -21.81 2.01
C ILE A 1128 54.04 -23.01 1.09
N GLN A 1129 53.30 -22.62 0.02
CA GLN A 1129 53.27 -23.04 -1.41
C GLN A 1129 53.01 -24.49 -1.95
N LEU A 1130 52.04 -24.53 -2.90
CA LEU A 1130 52.08 -25.07 -4.29
C LEU A 1130 52.21 -26.58 -4.64
N GLN A 1131 51.49 -26.92 -5.75
CA GLN A 1131 51.80 -27.91 -6.80
C GLN A 1131 51.77 -29.43 -6.45
N SER A 1132 51.50 -30.37 -7.38
CA SER A 1132 50.91 -30.32 -8.75
C SER A 1132 50.43 -31.71 -9.21
N CYS A 1133 49.69 -31.79 -10.33
CA CYS A 1133 49.33 -33.05 -11.02
C CYS A 1133 50.57 -33.83 -11.53
N PRO A 1134 50.47 -35.16 -11.74
CA PRO A 1134 50.15 -35.73 -13.08
C PRO A 1134 49.29 -37.03 -13.00
N ALA A 1135 48.85 -37.74 -14.07
CA ALA A 1135 48.47 -37.43 -15.47
C ALA A 1135 47.84 -38.73 -16.13
N SER A 1136 47.44 -38.66 -17.42
CA SER A 1136 47.31 -39.80 -18.38
C SER A 1136 46.03 -40.65 -18.49
N ALA A 1137 45.16 -40.27 -19.44
CA ALA A 1137 44.47 -41.06 -20.49
C ALA A 1137 43.94 -42.52 -20.29
N LYS A 1138 42.64 -42.76 -20.62
CA LYS A 1138 42.19 -43.67 -21.71
C LYS A 1138 40.66 -43.73 -22.00
N VAL A 1139 40.29 -43.38 -23.24
CA VAL A 1139 39.42 -44.08 -24.23
C VAL A 1139 38.22 -44.97 -23.78
N LEU A 1140 37.01 -44.60 -24.26
CA LEU A 1140 35.79 -45.38 -24.64
C LEU A 1140 35.33 -46.63 -23.85
N GLY A 1141 34.05 -46.66 -23.45
CA GLY A 1141 33.33 -47.89 -23.02
C GLY A 1141 31.83 -47.69 -22.73
N GLN A 1142 30.95 -48.42 -23.39
CA GLN A 1142 29.47 -48.29 -23.41
C GLN A 1142 28.69 -48.87 -22.19
N LEU A 1143 27.44 -48.40 -22.07
CA LEU A 1143 26.20 -49.08 -21.58
C LEU A 1143 25.86 -49.27 -20.07
N PHE A 1144 24.78 -48.58 -19.68
CA PHE A 1144 23.54 -49.07 -19.02
C PHE A 1144 23.46 -49.56 -17.54
N LEU A 1145 22.49 -48.94 -16.83
CA LEU A 1145 21.58 -49.43 -15.76
C LEU A 1145 22.05 -49.68 -14.31
N LEU A 1146 21.23 -49.13 -13.39
CA LEU A 1146 20.73 -49.64 -12.09
C LEU A 1146 21.71 -50.19 -11.04
N GLY A 1147 21.55 -49.76 -9.77
CA GLY A 1147 22.23 -50.38 -8.62
C GLY A 1147 22.10 -49.62 -7.30
N ASP A 1148 20.95 -49.74 -6.63
CA ASP A 1148 20.65 -49.15 -5.32
C ASP A 1148 21.36 -49.88 -4.15
N CYS A 1149 21.61 -49.16 -3.03
CA CYS A 1149 21.90 -49.67 -1.68
C CYS A 1149 23.19 -50.53 -1.45
N SER A 1150 23.86 -50.54 -0.27
CA SER A 1150 23.51 -50.00 1.06
C SER A 1150 24.70 -50.04 2.05
N ARG A 1151 24.76 -49.06 2.99
CA ARG A 1151 25.28 -49.17 4.39
C ARG A 1151 26.80 -49.51 4.57
N LYS A 1152 27.45 -49.33 5.75
CA LYS A 1152 26.98 -49.48 7.16
C LYS A 1152 27.98 -48.88 8.20
N GLU A 1153 27.54 -48.81 9.47
CA GLU A 1153 28.31 -48.59 10.73
C GLU A 1153 28.75 -47.13 11.03
N ARG A 1154 28.97 -46.59 12.26
CA ARG A 1154 28.67 -46.82 13.72
C ARG A 1154 29.23 -45.55 14.47
N ALA A 1155 28.90 -45.10 15.69
CA ALA A 1155 27.87 -45.24 16.75
C ALA A 1155 27.98 -43.95 17.66
N ILE A 1156 26.99 -43.39 18.40
CA ILE A 1156 26.27 -43.80 19.65
C ILE A 1156 27.26 -44.21 20.77
N PRO A 1157 27.24 -43.66 22.04
CA PRO A 1157 26.07 -43.34 22.90
C PRO A 1157 26.14 -41.95 23.63
N ILE A 1158 25.24 -41.52 24.53
CA ILE A 1158 24.87 -42.00 25.89
C ILE A 1158 23.35 -41.84 26.21
N TYR A 1159 22.81 -42.74 27.04
CA TYR A 1159 21.42 -42.90 27.56
C TYR A 1159 21.38 -42.60 29.11
N PRO A 1160 20.31 -42.84 29.94
CA PRO A 1160 18.98 -43.49 29.76
C PRO A 1160 17.75 -42.61 30.15
N GLY A 1161 16.46 -43.00 29.99
CA GLY A 1161 15.73 -44.23 29.57
C GLY A 1161 14.22 -43.91 29.38
N ARG A 1162 13.19 -44.79 29.49
CA ARG A 1162 13.10 -46.26 29.68
C ARG A 1162 11.65 -46.79 29.40
N SER A 1163 11.47 -47.70 28.42
CA SER A 1163 10.72 -49.01 28.44
C SER A 1163 9.39 -49.27 29.23
N PRO A 1164 8.59 -50.33 28.90
CA PRO A 1164 8.24 -50.94 27.58
C PRO A 1164 6.81 -51.61 27.46
N GLN A 1165 6.44 -52.10 26.25
CA GLN A 1165 5.66 -53.32 25.84
C GLN A 1165 4.87 -53.02 24.53
N GLN A 1166 4.96 -53.68 23.35
CA GLN A 1166 5.16 -55.07 22.86
C GLN A 1166 3.82 -55.87 22.71
N ILE A 1167 3.40 -56.38 21.53
CA ILE A 1167 3.65 -57.77 21.03
C ILE A 1167 3.05 -58.09 19.60
N ARG A 1168 3.82 -58.83 18.75
CA ARG A 1168 3.47 -59.76 17.61
C ARG A 1168 2.96 -59.31 16.21
N CYS A 1169 2.99 -60.30 15.28
CA CYS A 1169 2.98 -60.22 13.80
C CYS A 1169 2.60 -61.57 13.13
N LYS A 1170 2.25 -61.61 11.81
CA LYS A 1170 2.34 -62.74 10.81
C LYS A 1170 1.85 -62.30 9.39
N GLU A 1171 2.56 -62.58 8.28
CA GLU A 1171 2.45 -63.71 7.29
C GLU A 1171 1.09 -63.85 6.55
N GLY A 1172 0.95 -64.05 5.21
CA GLY A 1172 1.88 -64.01 4.05
C GLY A 1172 1.36 -64.76 2.78
N LYS A 1173 2.00 -64.58 1.58
CA LYS A 1173 1.84 -65.34 0.27
C LYS A 1173 0.51 -65.10 -0.53
N SER A 1174 0.36 -65.31 -1.87
CA SER A 1174 1.25 -65.63 -3.02
C SER A 1174 0.60 -65.36 -4.43
N HIS A 1175 1.43 -65.29 -5.49
CA HIS A 1175 1.14 -65.30 -6.97
C HIS A 1175 0.46 -66.62 -7.49
N PRO A 1176 0.03 -66.85 -8.80
CA PRO A 1176 0.71 -66.43 -10.07
C PRO A 1176 -0.04 -66.34 -11.47
N LEU A 1177 0.63 -65.73 -12.49
CA LEU A 1177 0.57 -65.99 -13.98
C LEU A 1177 -0.79 -65.73 -14.76
N LEU A 1178 -0.94 -65.62 -16.10
CA LEU A 1178 -0.09 -65.71 -17.34
C LEU A 1178 -0.77 -65.08 -18.60
N ARG A 1179 0.01 -64.88 -19.70
CA ARG A 1179 -0.30 -64.78 -21.17
C ARG A 1179 -0.56 -63.43 -21.89
N THR A 1180 0.31 -63.17 -22.88
CA THR A 1180 0.18 -62.40 -24.15
C THR A 1180 -0.45 -63.31 -25.27
N PRO A 1181 -0.53 -63.02 -26.62
CA PRO A 1181 0.10 -61.96 -27.46
C PRO A 1181 -0.68 -61.43 -28.74
N ARG A 1182 0.02 -60.65 -29.61
CA ARG A 1182 -0.24 -60.25 -31.04
C ARG A 1182 -1.34 -59.18 -31.29
N GLY A 1183 -1.27 -58.31 -32.32
CA GLY A 1183 -0.15 -57.93 -33.23
C GLY A 1183 -0.54 -57.70 -34.71
N ARG A 1184 0.28 -56.92 -35.47
CA ARG A 1184 0.31 -56.73 -36.96
C ARG A 1184 -0.80 -55.84 -37.59
N GLU A 1185 -0.68 -55.17 -38.75
CA GLU A 1185 0.45 -54.86 -39.71
C GLU A 1185 0.04 -53.78 -40.77
N LEU A 1186 1.02 -53.07 -41.38
CA LEU A 1186 1.09 -52.58 -42.79
C LEU A 1186 0.02 -51.57 -43.34
N HIS A 1187 0.22 -50.72 -44.39
CA HIS A 1187 1.38 -50.04 -45.01
C HIS A 1187 0.91 -49.01 -46.10
N VAL A 1188 1.86 -48.28 -46.74
CA VAL A 1188 1.86 -47.85 -48.18
C VAL A 1188 1.13 -46.57 -48.72
N GLN A 1189 1.94 -45.74 -49.43
CA GLN A 1189 1.72 -44.83 -50.60
C GLN A 1189 1.13 -43.39 -50.56
N ARG A 1190 1.82 -42.52 -51.34
CA ARG A 1190 1.38 -41.24 -51.98
C ARG A 1190 0.81 -41.55 -53.39
N PRO A 1191 -0.03 -40.70 -54.04
CA PRO A 1191 0.38 -39.45 -54.75
C PRO A 1191 -0.57 -38.25 -54.42
N GLY A 1192 -0.58 -37.06 -55.03
CA GLY A 1192 0.18 -36.39 -56.12
C GLY A 1192 -0.44 -35.00 -56.42
N GLY A 1193 0.19 -34.14 -57.26
CA GLY A 1193 -0.40 -32.85 -57.75
C GLY A 1193 -1.28 -33.01 -59.02
N PRO A 1194 -1.52 -31.97 -59.87
CA PRO A 1194 -0.92 -30.62 -59.88
C PRO A 1194 -1.79 -29.39 -60.38
N ALA A 1195 -1.26 -28.18 -60.20
CA ALA A 1195 -1.16 -27.00 -61.11
C ALA A 1195 -2.33 -26.33 -61.91
N ARG A 1196 -2.17 -24.99 -62.13
CA ARG A 1196 -2.70 -24.06 -63.20
C ARG A 1196 -4.18 -23.60 -63.13
N SER A 1197 -4.58 -22.43 -63.68
CA SER A 1197 -3.89 -21.17 -64.10
C SER A 1197 -4.90 -20.03 -64.45
N ASP A 1198 -4.38 -18.78 -64.69
CA ASP A 1198 -5.00 -17.68 -65.50
C ASP A 1198 -6.26 -16.93 -64.95
N SER A 1199 -6.60 -15.66 -65.29
CA SER A 1199 -5.86 -14.47 -65.80
C SER A 1199 -6.76 -13.19 -65.79
N ALA A 1200 -6.18 -11.98 -65.94
CA ALA A 1200 -6.84 -10.69 -66.32
C ALA A 1200 -7.87 -10.05 -65.33
N SER A 1201 -8.21 -8.75 -65.33
CA SER A 1201 -7.63 -7.50 -65.92
C SER A 1201 -8.18 -6.21 -65.25
N PHE A 1202 -7.44 -5.10 -65.34
CA PHE A 1202 -7.83 -3.70 -65.04
C PHE A 1202 -8.97 -3.16 -65.96
N PRO A 1203 -9.76 -2.10 -65.63
CA PRO A 1203 -9.26 -0.71 -65.50
C PRO A 1203 -9.96 0.27 -64.52
N THR A 1204 -9.39 1.48 -64.45
CA THR A 1204 -9.85 2.69 -63.74
C THR A 1204 -10.91 3.50 -64.51
N LEU A 1205 -11.73 4.31 -63.84
CA LEU A 1205 -12.07 5.69 -64.29
C LEU A 1205 -12.83 6.52 -63.23
N SER A 1206 -12.50 7.82 -63.14
CA SER A 1206 -13.27 8.88 -62.46
C SER A 1206 -14.13 9.67 -63.45
N PRO A 1207 -15.19 10.38 -63.03
CA PRO A 1207 -15.08 11.86 -63.05
C PRO A 1207 -15.89 12.57 -61.93
N ALA A 1208 -15.91 13.91 -61.95
CA ALA A 1208 -16.60 14.77 -60.98
C ALA A 1208 -17.51 15.83 -61.65
N ARG A 1209 -18.55 16.32 -60.95
CA ARG A 1209 -19.00 17.75 -60.86
C ARG A 1209 -20.42 17.96 -60.28
N SER A 1210 -20.50 18.86 -59.29
CA SER A 1210 -21.53 19.89 -58.98
C SER A 1210 -22.95 19.86 -59.60
N PHE A 1211 -24.00 20.16 -58.79
CA PHE A 1211 -24.82 21.41 -58.86
C PHE A 1211 -25.85 21.54 -57.68
N ARG A 1212 -26.44 22.74 -57.49
CA ARG A 1212 -27.63 23.08 -56.63
C ARG A 1212 -28.91 23.21 -57.55
N PRO A 1213 -30.15 23.67 -57.17
CA PRO A 1213 -30.72 24.17 -55.87
C PRO A 1213 -32.21 23.77 -55.53
N SER A 1214 -32.76 24.33 -54.42
CA SER A 1214 -34.21 24.67 -54.16
C SER A 1214 -35.30 23.55 -54.02
N ALA A 1215 -36.46 23.70 -53.33
CA ALA A 1215 -37.01 24.68 -52.33
C ALA A 1215 -38.36 24.14 -51.71
N LEU A 1216 -39.13 25.00 -50.99
CA LEU A 1216 -40.51 24.83 -50.42
C LEU A 1216 -40.60 24.22 -48.99
N SER A 1217 -41.53 24.59 -48.08
CA SER A 1217 -42.58 25.67 -48.05
C SER A 1217 -42.95 26.10 -46.60
N GLN A 1218 -43.88 27.07 -46.42
CA GLN A 1218 -44.22 27.78 -45.16
C GLN A 1218 -45.75 27.73 -44.84
N PRO A 1219 -46.24 28.08 -43.63
CA PRO A 1219 -46.54 29.48 -43.19
C PRO A 1219 -46.17 29.74 -41.69
N GLY A 1220 -46.47 30.86 -40.98
CA GLY A 1220 -47.05 32.19 -41.28
C GLY A 1220 -47.38 33.01 -40.00
N PHE A 1221 -47.93 34.24 -40.15
CA PHE A 1221 -48.50 35.17 -39.13
C PHE A 1221 -47.69 35.52 -37.84
N GLN A 1222 -47.02 36.69 -37.76
CA GLN A 1222 -47.52 38.02 -37.28
C GLN A 1222 -47.79 38.12 -35.76
N ARG A 1223 -47.38 39.16 -35.00
CA ARG A 1223 -46.97 40.58 -35.27
C ARG A 1223 -45.62 40.91 -34.58
N LYS A 1224 -44.67 41.69 -35.16
CA LYS A 1224 -44.58 43.19 -35.26
C LYS A 1224 -44.48 43.88 -33.88
N LYS A 1225 -43.53 44.79 -33.59
CA LYS A 1225 -42.74 45.72 -34.44
C LYS A 1225 -41.32 46.06 -33.88
N ASP A 1226 -40.40 46.40 -34.80
CA ASP A 1226 -39.48 47.57 -34.91
C ASP A 1226 -38.78 48.17 -33.64
N VAL A 1227 -37.57 48.77 -33.62
CA VAL A 1227 -36.40 49.00 -34.53
C VAL A 1227 -35.28 49.58 -33.62
N SER A 1228 -33.99 49.19 -33.64
CA SER A 1228 -32.93 49.64 -34.58
C SER A 1228 -31.54 49.05 -34.23
N LEU A 1229 -30.69 48.89 -35.26
CA LEU A 1229 -29.22 48.76 -35.22
C LEU A 1229 -28.57 50.18 -35.22
N PRO A 1230 -27.22 50.42 -35.16
CA PRO A 1230 -26.10 49.49 -35.48
C PRO A 1230 -24.77 49.64 -34.68
N ARG A 1231 -23.75 48.81 -35.05
CA ARG A 1231 -22.28 48.99 -34.84
C ARG A 1231 -21.79 49.01 -33.38
N ALA A 1232 -20.56 48.63 -33.02
CA ALA A 1232 -19.47 47.81 -33.58
C ALA A 1232 -18.55 47.47 -32.35
N SER A 1233 -17.47 46.70 -32.37
CA SER A 1233 -16.62 46.13 -33.43
C SER A 1233 -15.94 44.83 -32.95
N SER A 1234 -15.29 44.14 -33.89
CA SER A 1234 -14.33 43.03 -33.70
C SER A 1234 -13.48 43.04 -32.43
N GLY A 1235 -13.23 41.82 -31.92
CA GLY A 1235 -12.29 41.44 -30.87
C GLY A 1235 -12.26 39.93 -30.78
#